data_AF-A0A1F7PCK2-F1
#
_entry.id   AF-A0A1F7PCK2-F1
#
_cell.length_a   1.000
_cell.length_b   1.000
_cell.length_c   1.000
_cell.angle_alpha   90.00
_cell.angle_beta   90.00
_cell.angle_gamma   90.00
#
_symmetry.space_group_name_H-M   'P 1'
#
loop_
_entity.id
_entity.type
_entity.pdbx_description
1 polymer ?
#
loop_
_entity_poly.entity_id
_entity_poly.type
_entity_poly.pdbx_seq_one_letter_code
_entity_poly.pdbx_strand_id
1 'polypeptide(L)'
;MTTRGRAGMVGILAGFGPWIVYWALSGAGLTRGGVAAALVGALALCAWHLRHSRVRPIELTAAAFFAVHAIVTIGLGSPVVQRYDAALASATLGAMAWGTLLFRSPFTALYAREQWPREYWEAPLFRRTNVLLSALWGAIFTANALLGLAALRWPGARLMLVAVLPQLLIAAGVVSSIVFPRWYPRRRAAREIAQRDPYPWPAPGFAPDGRAEGGRHDVIVVGSGIGGLTAGALLARRGLRVLVLEQHYLAGGFCTSWPRHVRVGDRRLRYIFDAGVHDVSGLGERGAVRHLLRQLALEDRLAWGRMSHEYVLPDLRVRVPDRVDDLVAVLGAHFPAERAGLGAFFAEMQAVYRELYADAHLTGGVPTPPLTVEAMLAYPALHPHAFRWMHVPFGGMLDAHFRDVRLKQFLSALSGYLSDDPAALSVGAMAPIFGYYFDGGYYPLGGSQALADALAGVIRAHGGELRLRTAVRRIVVENGRVVGVISGDGRLDHAPAVVANADVRRTFLDLVGREHLPRDFTRHVEGLRPSTSAFVVFLGVDYVPDVAPITMLAAGAQWLGIAIPSKVDPSLAPPGHSSVSLLTLMPAAAAGEWSRKVPGYAKRKRSLGDTLIARAEQALPGLRERIVYRQEGSPATFARYAWTTGGAIYGAGVGQWQPPVKSPVEGLVLAGAGVFPGAGIEAVVISGTLAAEAICPVSGRATEAARRPVRAA
;
A
#
# COMPACT_ATOMS: atom_id res chain seq x y z
N MET A 1 -13.19 26.13 -4.35
CA MET A 1 -14.14 25.13 -4.92
C MET A 1 -15.56 25.68 -5.20
N THR A 2 -15.84 26.98 -5.00
CA THR A 2 -17.23 27.51 -4.96
C THR A 2 -17.81 28.00 -6.29
N THR A 3 -16.99 28.35 -7.29
CA THR A 3 -17.47 28.94 -8.56
C THR A 3 -17.79 27.91 -9.65
N ARG A 4 -17.01 26.81 -9.76
CA ARG A 4 -17.19 25.78 -10.81
C ARG A 4 -18.44 24.89 -10.64
N GLY A 5 -18.96 24.76 -9.41
CA GLY A 5 -20.14 23.91 -9.14
C GLY A 5 -21.47 24.46 -9.70
N ARG A 6 -21.56 25.77 -9.99
CA ARG A 6 -22.78 26.37 -10.56
C ARG A 6 -22.95 26.05 -12.05
N ALA A 7 -21.86 25.98 -12.81
CA ALA A 7 -21.89 25.81 -14.27
C ALA A 7 -22.40 24.44 -14.74
N GLY A 8 -22.00 23.34 -14.10
CA GLY A 8 -22.45 22.02 -14.55
C GLY A 8 -23.87 21.64 -14.10
N MET A 9 -24.42 22.29 -13.06
CA MET A 9 -25.85 22.20 -12.72
C MET A 9 -26.70 22.90 -13.78
N VAL A 10 -26.25 24.07 -14.26
CA VAL A 10 -26.86 24.73 -15.42
C VAL A 10 -26.84 23.81 -16.64
N GLY A 11 -25.77 23.04 -16.84
CA GLY A 11 -25.69 22.02 -17.90
C GLY A 11 -26.75 20.91 -17.78
N ILE A 12 -26.92 20.29 -16.60
CA ILE A 12 -27.94 19.25 -16.38
C ILE A 12 -29.34 19.83 -16.56
N LEU A 13 -29.62 20.98 -15.93
CA LEU A 13 -30.91 21.66 -16.02
C LEU A 13 -31.24 22.10 -17.46
N ALA A 14 -30.24 22.54 -18.23
CA ALA A 14 -30.41 22.85 -19.65
C ALA A 14 -30.81 21.61 -20.46
N GLY A 15 -30.27 20.42 -20.14
CA GLY A 15 -30.68 19.15 -20.75
C GLY A 15 -32.14 18.78 -20.44
N PHE A 16 -32.68 19.23 -19.31
CA PHE A 16 -34.10 19.11 -18.98
C PHE A 16 -34.98 20.21 -19.59
N GLY A 17 -34.39 21.25 -20.21
CA GLY A 17 -35.10 22.41 -20.76
C GLY A 17 -36.29 22.04 -21.67
N PRO A 18 -36.12 21.18 -22.70
CA PRO A 18 -37.21 20.74 -23.55
C PRO A 18 -38.37 20.08 -22.79
N TRP A 19 -38.05 19.27 -21.77
CA TRP A 19 -39.03 18.58 -20.93
C TRP A 19 -39.82 19.56 -20.06
N ILE A 20 -39.12 20.54 -19.46
CA ILE A 20 -39.74 21.57 -18.62
C ILE A 20 -40.68 22.45 -19.45
N VAL A 21 -40.24 22.90 -20.63
CA VAL A 21 -41.07 23.69 -21.56
C VAL A 21 -42.32 22.91 -21.97
N TYR A 22 -42.15 21.63 -22.30
CA TYR A 22 -43.28 20.76 -22.63
C TYR A 22 -44.28 20.66 -21.47
N TRP A 23 -43.81 20.34 -20.25
CA TRP A 23 -44.69 20.20 -19.09
C TRP A 23 -45.42 21.49 -18.74
N ALA A 24 -44.74 22.65 -18.81
CA ALA A 24 -45.36 23.95 -18.53
C ALA A 24 -46.47 24.29 -19.54
N LEU A 25 -46.19 24.15 -20.84
CA LEU A 25 -47.15 24.48 -21.90
C LEU A 25 -48.29 23.45 -21.98
N SER A 26 -48.01 22.16 -21.79
CA SER A 26 -49.04 21.12 -21.73
C SER A 26 -49.97 21.33 -20.53
N GLY A 27 -49.42 21.70 -19.36
CA GLY A 27 -50.20 22.04 -18.17
C GLY A 27 -51.10 23.26 -18.33
N ALA A 28 -50.73 24.20 -19.21
CA ALA A 28 -51.55 25.36 -19.57
C ALA A 28 -52.58 25.07 -20.70
N GLY A 29 -52.72 23.82 -21.13
CA GLY A 29 -53.63 23.42 -22.21
C GLY A 29 -53.10 23.68 -23.63
N LEU A 30 -51.83 24.12 -23.77
CA LEU A 30 -51.18 24.43 -25.04
C LEU A 30 -50.34 23.25 -25.57
N THR A 31 -50.87 22.03 -25.53
CA THR A 31 -50.09 20.79 -25.78
C THR A 31 -49.40 20.77 -27.14
N ARG A 32 -50.06 21.19 -28.23
CA ARG A 32 -49.45 21.23 -29.58
C ARG A 32 -48.29 22.22 -29.67
N GLY A 33 -48.45 23.40 -29.08
CA GLY A 33 -47.39 24.41 -28.97
C GLY A 33 -46.23 23.93 -28.08
N GLY A 34 -46.55 23.24 -26.98
CA GLY A 34 -45.58 22.63 -26.08
C GLY A 34 -44.70 21.57 -26.75
N VAL A 35 -45.30 20.67 -27.52
CA VAL A 35 -44.57 19.63 -28.27
C VAL A 35 -43.66 20.24 -29.33
N ALA A 36 -44.15 21.21 -30.10
CA ALA A 36 -43.35 21.89 -31.12
C ALA A 36 -42.17 22.66 -30.51
N ALA A 37 -42.42 23.44 -29.44
CA ALA A 37 -41.38 24.20 -28.75
C ALA A 37 -40.31 23.27 -28.14
N ALA A 38 -40.73 22.15 -27.53
CA ALA A 38 -39.81 21.18 -26.96
C ALA A 38 -38.98 20.45 -28.03
N LEU A 39 -39.57 20.11 -29.18
CA LEU A 39 -38.83 19.53 -30.31
C LEU A 39 -37.76 20.48 -30.84
N VAL A 40 -38.12 21.76 -31.08
CA VAL A 40 -37.18 22.79 -31.53
C VAL A 40 -36.04 22.96 -30.51
N GLY A 41 -36.38 23.06 -29.22
CA GLY A 41 -35.38 23.16 -28.15
C GLY A 41 -34.45 21.95 -28.08
N ALA A 42 -34.98 20.73 -28.22
CA ALA A 42 -34.18 19.51 -28.19
C ALA A 42 -33.24 19.42 -29.40
N LEU A 43 -33.72 19.75 -30.61
CA LEU A 43 -32.89 19.77 -31.82
C LEU A 43 -31.81 20.86 -31.75
N ALA A 44 -32.12 22.04 -31.21
CA ALA A 44 -31.14 23.10 -31.01
C ALA A 44 -30.03 22.70 -30.04
N LEU A 45 -30.38 22.04 -28.91
CA LEU A 45 -29.38 21.50 -27.96
C LEU A 45 -28.51 20.42 -28.61
N CYS A 46 -29.11 19.48 -29.34
CA CYS A 46 -28.37 18.46 -30.08
C CYS A 46 -27.41 19.11 -31.10
N ALA A 47 -27.86 20.09 -31.88
CA ALA A 47 -27.04 20.79 -32.87
C ALA A 47 -25.88 21.57 -32.23
N TRP A 48 -26.14 22.25 -31.11
CA TRP A 48 -25.11 22.96 -30.36
C TRP A 48 -24.02 22.02 -29.86
N HIS A 49 -24.39 20.86 -29.30
CA HIS A 49 -23.43 19.90 -28.78
C HIS A 49 -22.74 19.04 -29.85
N LEU A 50 -23.39 18.77 -30.98
CA LEU A 50 -22.75 18.16 -32.15
C LEU A 50 -21.56 19.00 -32.64
N ARG A 51 -21.71 20.34 -32.66
CA ARG A 51 -20.63 21.28 -33.00
C ARG A 51 -19.45 21.26 -32.01
N HIS A 52 -19.65 20.74 -30.80
CA HIS A 52 -18.62 20.64 -29.76
C HIS A 52 -18.21 19.19 -29.47
N SER A 53 -18.60 18.24 -30.33
CA SER A 53 -18.33 16.78 -30.19
C SER A 53 -18.79 16.16 -28.85
N ARG A 54 -19.91 16.64 -28.28
CA ARG A 54 -20.41 16.23 -26.95
C ARG A 54 -21.87 15.80 -26.97
N VAL A 55 -22.21 14.73 -27.69
CA VAL A 55 -23.60 14.25 -27.71
C VAL A 55 -23.97 13.63 -26.35
N ARG A 56 -25.09 14.07 -25.74
CA ARG A 56 -25.53 13.58 -24.43
C ARG A 56 -26.82 12.74 -24.53
N PRO A 57 -26.93 11.63 -23.77
CA PRO A 57 -28.08 10.73 -23.84
C PRO A 57 -29.44 11.40 -23.64
N ILE A 58 -29.54 12.35 -22.70
CA ILE A 58 -30.81 13.03 -22.40
C ILE A 58 -31.30 13.93 -23.55
N GLU A 59 -30.39 14.53 -24.31
CA GLU A 59 -30.73 15.40 -25.44
C GLU A 59 -31.18 14.57 -26.65
N LEU A 60 -30.47 13.48 -26.94
CA LEU A 60 -30.90 12.51 -27.95
C LEU A 60 -32.27 11.91 -27.60
N THR A 61 -32.46 11.57 -26.32
CA THR A 61 -33.73 11.04 -25.82
C THR A 61 -34.84 12.07 -25.97
N ALA A 62 -34.58 13.34 -25.65
CA ALA A 62 -35.54 14.42 -25.84
C ALA A 62 -35.90 14.60 -27.32
N ALA A 63 -34.90 14.66 -28.21
CA ALA A 63 -35.13 14.84 -29.65
C ALA A 63 -35.95 13.67 -30.24
N ALA A 64 -35.61 12.43 -29.88
CA ALA A 64 -36.34 11.25 -30.33
C ALA A 64 -37.77 11.22 -29.79
N PHE A 65 -37.95 11.46 -28.48
CA PHE A 65 -39.27 11.48 -27.86
C PHE A 65 -40.18 12.55 -28.47
N PHE A 66 -39.70 13.80 -28.58
CA PHE A 66 -40.51 14.90 -29.10
C PHE A 66 -40.75 14.81 -30.61
N ALA A 67 -39.85 14.16 -31.38
CA ALA A 67 -40.12 13.89 -32.79
C ALA A 67 -41.28 12.91 -32.96
N VAL A 68 -41.25 11.79 -32.21
CA VAL A 68 -42.36 10.81 -32.21
C VAL A 68 -43.64 11.46 -31.70
N HIS A 69 -43.56 12.24 -30.62
CA HIS A 69 -44.72 12.95 -30.06
C HIS A 69 -45.32 13.95 -31.06
N ALA A 70 -44.50 14.72 -31.77
CA ALA A 70 -44.95 15.64 -32.81
C ALA A 70 -45.65 14.90 -33.96
N ILE A 71 -45.08 13.80 -34.44
CA ILE A 71 -45.70 12.98 -35.50
C ILE A 71 -47.07 12.47 -35.05
N VAL A 72 -47.17 11.90 -33.85
CA VAL A 72 -48.42 11.29 -33.37
C VAL A 72 -49.48 12.33 -32.99
N THR A 73 -49.07 13.44 -32.36
CA THR A 73 -50.00 14.43 -31.79
C THR A 73 -50.37 15.55 -32.77
N ILE A 74 -49.42 16.01 -33.58
CA ILE A 74 -49.62 17.09 -34.56
C ILE A 74 -49.93 16.49 -35.94
N GLY A 75 -49.13 15.51 -36.38
CA GLY A 75 -49.28 14.89 -37.70
C GLY A 75 -50.52 13.98 -37.81
N LEU A 76 -50.65 13.01 -36.90
CA LEU A 76 -51.74 12.01 -36.92
C LEU A 76 -52.97 12.42 -36.12
N GLY A 77 -52.89 13.49 -35.32
CA GLY A 77 -53.99 13.97 -34.48
C GLY A 77 -54.45 13.01 -33.38
N SER A 78 -53.65 12.00 -33.02
CA SER A 78 -54.03 10.96 -32.06
C SER A 78 -54.02 11.49 -30.62
N PRO A 79 -55.07 11.24 -29.82
CA PRO A 79 -55.12 11.65 -28.41
C PRO A 79 -54.32 10.70 -27.50
N VAL A 80 -53.78 9.59 -28.02
CA VAL A 80 -53.13 8.55 -27.21
C VAL A 80 -51.94 9.10 -26.43
N VAL A 81 -51.05 9.83 -27.10
CA VAL A 81 -49.85 10.37 -26.42
C VAL A 81 -50.24 11.47 -25.43
N GLN A 82 -51.28 12.25 -25.71
CA GLN A 82 -51.82 13.23 -24.75
C GLN A 82 -52.45 12.56 -23.53
N ARG A 83 -53.11 11.41 -23.72
CA ARG A 83 -53.74 10.64 -22.63
C ARG A 83 -52.70 10.04 -21.68
N TYR A 84 -51.58 9.56 -22.19
CA TYR A 84 -50.53 8.90 -21.41
C TYR A 84 -49.27 9.77 -21.23
N ASP A 85 -49.37 11.09 -21.43
CA ASP A 85 -48.22 11.98 -21.57
C ASP A 85 -47.23 11.92 -20.39
N ALA A 86 -47.72 12.04 -19.17
CA ALA A 86 -46.92 12.01 -17.95
C ALA A 86 -46.23 10.65 -17.75
N ALA A 87 -46.93 9.57 -18.09
CA ALA A 87 -46.43 8.21 -17.99
C ALA A 87 -45.36 7.93 -19.05
N LEU A 88 -45.61 8.29 -20.31
CA LEU A 88 -44.70 8.07 -21.43
C LEU A 88 -43.43 8.91 -21.28
N ALA A 89 -43.55 10.20 -20.97
CA ALA A 89 -42.39 11.08 -20.78
C ALA A 89 -41.47 10.58 -19.66
N SER A 90 -42.04 10.23 -18.51
CA SER A 90 -41.29 9.71 -17.36
C SER A 90 -40.73 8.32 -17.64
N ALA A 91 -41.47 7.43 -18.31
CA ALA A 91 -40.98 6.11 -18.69
C ALA A 91 -39.79 6.20 -19.66
N THR A 92 -39.82 7.12 -20.62
CA THR A 92 -38.72 7.37 -21.55
C THR A 92 -37.47 7.87 -20.83
N LEU A 93 -37.61 8.85 -19.92
CA LEU A 93 -36.49 9.31 -19.10
C LEU A 93 -35.94 8.22 -18.17
N GLY A 94 -36.82 7.38 -17.62
CA GLY A 94 -36.45 6.21 -16.82
C GLY A 94 -35.65 5.19 -17.64
N ALA A 95 -36.15 4.84 -18.83
CA ALA A 95 -35.48 3.93 -19.76
C ALA A 95 -34.10 4.44 -20.17
N MET A 96 -33.96 5.75 -20.42
CA MET A 96 -32.65 6.37 -20.65
C MET A 96 -31.73 6.22 -19.44
N ALA A 97 -32.20 6.59 -18.24
CA ALA A 97 -31.38 6.55 -17.03
C ALA A 97 -30.89 5.11 -16.73
N TRP A 98 -31.79 4.13 -16.77
CA TRP A 98 -31.45 2.72 -16.59
C TRP A 98 -30.57 2.18 -17.72
N GLY A 99 -30.85 2.54 -18.99
CA GLY A 99 -30.03 2.15 -20.14
C GLY A 99 -28.60 2.65 -20.02
N THR A 100 -28.40 3.90 -19.57
CA THR A 100 -27.06 4.46 -19.38
C THR A 100 -26.25 3.70 -18.32
N LEU A 101 -26.92 3.17 -17.29
CA LEU A 101 -26.28 2.29 -16.30
C LEU A 101 -25.95 0.91 -16.87
N LEU A 102 -26.85 0.33 -17.67
CA LEU A 102 -26.64 -0.96 -18.33
C LEU A 102 -25.41 -0.93 -19.24
N PHE A 103 -25.20 0.17 -19.96
CA PHE A 103 -24.00 0.39 -20.78
C PHE A 103 -22.79 0.96 -20.02
N ARG A 104 -22.80 0.92 -18.67
CA ARG A 104 -21.72 1.40 -17.79
C ARG A 104 -21.28 2.86 -18.03
N SER A 105 -22.19 3.70 -18.52
CA SER A 105 -21.95 5.10 -18.84
C SER A 105 -23.04 5.98 -18.21
N PRO A 106 -23.10 6.10 -16.87
CA PRO A 106 -24.15 6.85 -16.17
C PRO A 106 -24.27 8.26 -16.75
N PHE A 107 -25.47 8.66 -17.20
CA PHE A 107 -25.65 9.94 -17.89
C PHE A 107 -25.19 11.14 -17.04
N THR A 108 -25.25 11.04 -15.72
CA THR A 108 -24.80 12.08 -14.78
C THR A 108 -23.28 12.32 -14.83
N ALA A 109 -22.48 11.28 -15.16
CA ALA A 109 -21.03 11.40 -15.24
C ALA A 109 -20.59 12.37 -16.37
N LEU A 110 -21.31 12.41 -17.49
CA LEU A 110 -20.98 13.30 -18.61
C LEU A 110 -21.03 14.78 -18.21
N TYR A 111 -21.93 15.14 -17.31
CA TYR A 111 -22.04 16.49 -16.76
C TYR A 111 -21.06 16.72 -15.61
N ALA A 112 -20.84 15.72 -14.77
CA ALA A 112 -19.88 15.81 -13.67
C ALA A 112 -18.43 16.01 -14.19
N ARG A 113 -18.09 15.43 -15.35
CA ARG A 113 -16.78 15.58 -16.00
C ARG A 113 -16.44 17.04 -16.35
N GLU A 114 -17.42 17.92 -16.50
CA GLU A 114 -17.19 19.34 -16.77
C GLU A 114 -16.78 20.13 -15.52
N GLN A 115 -17.02 19.56 -14.34
CA GLN A 115 -16.76 20.21 -13.05
C GLN A 115 -15.51 19.67 -12.34
N TRP A 116 -15.09 18.45 -12.70
CA TRP A 116 -14.01 17.73 -12.05
C TRP A 116 -12.79 17.61 -12.97
N PRO A 117 -11.56 17.74 -12.45
CA PRO A 117 -10.34 17.47 -13.20
C PRO A 117 -10.34 16.06 -13.81
N ARG A 118 -9.64 15.88 -14.93
CA ARG A 118 -9.65 14.62 -15.70
C ARG A 118 -9.18 13.42 -14.88
N GLU A 119 -8.31 13.65 -13.91
CA GLU A 119 -7.75 12.68 -12.98
C GLU A 119 -8.85 11.99 -12.15
N TYR A 120 -9.96 12.68 -11.89
CA TYR A 120 -11.08 12.12 -11.12
C TYR A 120 -12.06 11.32 -11.96
N TRP A 121 -12.05 11.43 -13.28
CA TRP A 121 -13.10 10.86 -14.14
C TRP A 121 -13.17 9.33 -14.03
N GLU A 122 -12.02 8.72 -13.78
CA GLU A 122 -11.87 7.27 -13.66
C GLU A 122 -11.78 6.81 -12.19
N ALA A 123 -11.78 7.73 -11.23
CA ALA A 123 -11.74 7.40 -9.82
C ALA A 123 -12.96 6.55 -9.42
N PRO A 124 -12.78 5.45 -8.67
CA PRO A 124 -13.88 4.60 -8.23
C PRO A 124 -14.99 5.37 -7.51
N LEU A 125 -14.61 6.37 -6.72
CA LEU A 125 -15.53 7.22 -5.97
C LEU A 125 -16.35 8.12 -6.90
N PHE A 126 -15.74 8.70 -7.93
CA PHE A 126 -16.43 9.53 -8.93
C PHE A 126 -17.41 8.68 -9.74
N ARG A 127 -16.95 7.52 -10.27
CA ARG A 127 -17.80 6.59 -11.01
C ARG A 127 -18.99 6.13 -10.17
N ARG A 128 -18.75 5.71 -8.92
CA ARG A 128 -19.81 5.24 -8.01
C ARG A 128 -20.79 6.34 -7.61
N THR A 129 -20.32 7.57 -7.41
CA THR A 129 -21.19 8.72 -7.14
C THR A 129 -22.18 8.94 -8.28
N ASN A 130 -21.69 8.92 -9.53
CA ASN A 130 -22.53 9.11 -10.71
C ASN A 130 -23.45 7.90 -10.98
N VAL A 131 -23.01 6.67 -10.72
CA VAL A 131 -23.90 5.48 -10.78
C VAL A 131 -25.07 5.63 -9.82
N LEU A 132 -24.81 6.01 -8.56
CA LEU A 132 -25.88 6.18 -7.55
C LEU A 132 -26.82 7.33 -7.91
N LEU A 133 -26.30 8.43 -8.44
CA LEU A 133 -27.12 9.56 -8.90
C LEU A 133 -27.98 9.19 -10.12
N SER A 134 -27.41 8.50 -11.10
CA SER A 134 -28.18 8.03 -12.26
C SER A 134 -29.22 6.99 -11.87
N ALA A 135 -28.95 6.13 -10.88
CA ALA A 135 -29.93 5.17 -10.36
C ALA A 135 -31.06 5.87 -9.59
N LEU A 136 -30.75 6.92 -8.80
CA LEU A 136 -31.76 7.75 -8.15
C LEU A 136 -32.70 8.39 -9.18
N TRP A 137 -32.15 8.97 -10.24
CA TRP A 137 -32.95 9.55 -11.32
C TRP A 137 -33.78 8.50 -12.05
N GLY A 138 -33.21 7.32 -12.34
CA GLY A 138 -33.96 6.19 -12.88
C GLY A 138 -35.15 5.79 -12.01
N ALA A 139 -34.95 5.71 -10.69
CA ALA A 139 -36.02 5.40 -9.75
C ALA A 139 -37.10 6.49 -9.68
N ILE A 140 -36.72 7.78 -9.66
CA ILE A 140 -37.65 8.91 -9.69
C ILE A 140 -38.51 8.88 -10.96
N PHE A 141 -37.88 8.68 -12.13
CA PHE A 141 -38.60 8.64 -13.40
C PHE A 141 -39.50 7.41 -13.52
N THR A 142 -39.08 6.25 -13.04
CA THR A 142 -39.94 5.06 -12.96
C THR A 142 -41.13 5.29 -12.03
N ALA A 143 -40.92 5.89 -10.86
CA ALA A 143 -42.00 6.24 -9.94
C ALA A 143 -43.00 7.22 -10.57
N ASN A 144 -42.51 8.27 -11.23
CA ASN A 144 -43.35 9.24 -11.94
C ASN A 144 -44.14 8.60 -13.09
N ALA A 145 -43.55 7.63 -13.80
CA ALA A 145 -44.25 6.88 -14.84
C ALA A 145 -45.43 6.08 -14.26
N LEU A 146 -45.21 5.39 -13.13
CA LEU A 146 -46.25 4.62 -12.43
C LEU A 146 -47.35 5.53 -11.87
N LEU A 147 -46.99 6.70 -11.31
CA LEU A 147 -47.95 7.70 -10.85
C LEU A 147 -48.80 8.24 -12.01
N GLY A 148 -48.19 8.49 -13.17
CA GLY A 148 -48.90 8.88 -14.39
C GLY A 148 -49.92 7.82 -14.86
N LEU A 149 -49.56 6.53 -14.78
CA LEU A 149 -50.50 5.43 -15.07
C LEU A 149 -51.61 5.33 -14.01
N ALA A 150 -51.29 5.48 -12.72
CA ALA A 150 -52.26 5.45 -11.63
C ALA A 150 -53.29 6.59 -11.74
N ALA A 151 -52.88 7.76 -12.22
CA ALA A 151 -53.76 8.90 -12.42
C ALA A 151 -54.89 8.64 -13.44
N LEU A 152 -54.68 7.69 -14.37
CA LEU A 152 -55.72 7.26 -15.30
C LEU A 152 -56.78 6.39 -14.63
N ARG A 153 -56.41 5.68 -13.56
CA ARG A 153 -57.32 4.81 -12.79
C ARG A 153 -58.09 5.57 -11.72
N TRP A 154 -57.51 6.65 -11.19
CA TRP A 154 -58.09 7.47 -10.13
C TRP A 154 -58.16 8.96 -10.50
N PRO A 155 -59.16 9.38 -11.27
CA PRO A 155 -59.30 10.77 -11.71
C PRO A 155 -59.42 11.78 -10.57
N GLY A 156 -60.07 11.39 -9.45
CA GLY A 156 -60.20 12.24 -8.26
C GLY A 156 -58.87 12.57 -7.56
N ALA A 157 -57.82 11.80 -7.81
CA ALA A 157 -56.48 12.04 -7.27
C ALA A 157 -55.49 12.59 -8.32
N ARG A 158 -55.96 12.95 -9.52
CA ARG A 158 -55.10 13.31 -10.67
C ARG A 158 -54.14 14.47 -10.37
N LEU A 159 -54.60 15.50 -9.66
CA LEU A 159 -53.74 16.63 -9.28
C LEU A 159 -52.55 16.16 -8.42
N MET A 160 -52.80 15.27 -7.46
CA MET A 160 -51.75 14.72 -6.60
C MET A 160 -50.78 13.83 -7.37
N LEU A 161 -51.31 12.96 -8.25
CA LEU A 161 -50.54 11.94 -8.96
C LEU A 161 -49.74 12.48 -10.15
N VAL A 162 -50.18 13.56 -10.80
CA VAL A 162 -49.52 14.10 -12.01
C VAL A 162 -48.76 15.40 -11.74
N ALA A 163 -49.20 16.23 -10.79
CA ALA A 163 -48.57 17.51 -10.50
C ALA A 163 -47.76 17.49 -9.20
N VAL A 164 -48.38 17.16 -8.07
CA VAL A 164 -47.76 17.36 -6.75
C VAL A 164 -46.64 16.35 -6.47
N LEU A 165 -46.97 15.05 -6.42
CA LEU A 165 -45.99 14.01 -6.08
C LEU A 165 -44.81 13.95 -7.07
N PRO A 166 -45.03 14.01 -8.40
CA PRO A 166 -43.93 14.01 -9.35
C PRO A 166 -42.99 15.21 -9.22
N GLN A 167 -43.52 16.41 -8.96
CA GLN A 167 -42.69 17.60 -8.76
C GLN A 167 -41.91 17.52 -7.44
N LEU A 168 -42.49 16.98 -6.37
CA LEU A 168 -41.77 16.72 -5.12
C LEU A 168 -40.62 15.73 -5.33
N LEU A 169 -40.84 14.64 -6.07
CA LEU A 169 -39.81 13.67 -6.39
C LEU A 169 -38.69 14.26 -7.26
N ILE A 170 -39.04 15.07 -8.27
CA ILE A 170 -38.07 15.79 -9.10
C ILE A 170 -37.28 16.80 -8.26
N ALA A 171 -37.96 17.59 -7.41
CA ALA A 171 -37.31 18.55 -6.52
C ALA A 171 -36.33 17.83 -5.56
N ALA A 172 -36.75 16.69 -4.97
CA ALA A 172 -35.88 15.86 -4.17
C ALA A 172 -34.67 15.33 -4.96
N GLY A 173 -34.85 14.94 -6.23
CA GLY A 173 -33.78 14.55 -7.15
C GLY A 173 -32.78 15.67 -7.45
N VAL A 174 -33.28 16.89 -7.67
CA VAL A 174 -32.45 18.10 -7.89
C VAL A 174 -31.65 18.42 -6.63
N VAL A 175 -32.30 18.50 -5.46
CA VAL A 175 -31.63 18.75 -4.18
C VAL A 175 -30.57 17.68 -3.89
N SER A 176 -30.91 16.41 -4.12
CA SER A 176 -29.96 15.29 -3.98
C SER A 176 -28.77 15.43 -4.92
N SER A 177 -28.99 15.88 -6.17
CA SER A 177 -27.91 16.09 -7.14
C SER A 177 -26.95 17.24 -6.76
N ILE A 178 -27.37 18.17 -5.90
CA ILE A 178 -26.52 19.25 -5.37
C ILE A 178 -25.74 18.79 -4.13
N VAL A 179 -26.43 18.08 -3.22
CA VAL A 179 -25.89 17.71 -1.91
C VAL A 179 -25.05 16.43 -1.98
N PHE A 180 -25.53 15.41 -2.67
CA PHE A 180 -24.95 14.06 -2.68
C PHE A 180 -23.51 14.02 -3.24
N PRO A 181 -23.14 14.69 -4.35
CA PRO A 181 -21.76 14.71 -4.83
C PRO A 181 -20.75 15.32 -3.86
N ARG A 182 -21.20 16.17 -2.92
CA ARG A 182 -20.33 16.77 -1.90
C ARG A 182 -20.26 15.92 -0.64
N TRP A 183 -21.40 15.34 -0.27
CA TRP A 183 -21.55 14.58 0.97
C TRP A 183 -21.02 13.14 0.85
N TYR A 184 -21.37 12.42 -0.23
CA TYR A 184 -21.04 11.00 -0.35
C TYR A 184 -19.54 10.74 -0.45
N PRO A 185 -18.75 11.47 -1.28
CA PRO A 185 -17.30 11.32 -1.29
C PRO A 185 -16.64 11.59 0.06
N ARG A 186 -17.02 12.69 0.72
CA ARG A 186 -16.54 13.03 2.07
C ARG A 186 -16.86 11.95 3.09
N ARG A 187 -18.11 11.45 3.10
CA ARG A 187 -18.54 10.39 4.02
C ARG A 187 -17.81 9.07 3.76
N ARG A 188 -17.50 8.74 2.50
CA ARG A 188 -16.70 7.56 2.15
C ARG A 188 -15.24 7.73 2.55
N ALA A 189 -14.63 8.88 2.29
CA ALA A 189 -13.28 9.20 2.72
C ALA A 189 -13.13 9.16 4.25
N ALA A 190 -14.07 9.77 4.99
CA ALA A 190 -14.09 9.73 6.45
C ALA A 190 -14.21 8.30 6.99
N ARG A 191 -15.04 7.45 6.37
CA ARG A 191 -15.15 6.04 6.72
C ARG A 191 -13.86 5.27 6.45
N GLU A 192 -13.20 5.53 5.32
CA GLU A 192 -11.94 4.85 4.99
C GLU A 192 -10.83 5.25 5.97
N ILE A 193 -10.71 6.53 6.31
CA ILE A 193 -9.76 7.02 7.33
C ILE A 193 -10.04 6.37 8.68
N ALA A 194 -11.31 6.36 9.12
CA ALA A 194 -11.69 5.72 10.39
C ALA A 194 -11.42 4.20 10.40
N GLN A 195 -11.52 3.52 9.26
CA GLN A 195 -11.21 2.10 9.14
C GLN A 195 -9.71 1.77 9.25
N ARG A 196 -8.83 2.76 9.08
CA ARG A 196 -7.36 2.58 9.24
C ARG A 196 -6.93 2.55 10.70
N ASP A 197 -7.71 3.15 11.61
CA ASP A 197 -7.54 3.06 13.06
C ASP A 197 -8.83 2.55 13.73
N PRO A 198 -9.16 1.24 13.57
CA PRO A 198 -10.40 0.67 14.11
C PRO A 198 -10.41 0.58 15.65
N TYR A 199 -9.28 0.83 16.32
CA TYR A 199 -9.13 0.75 17.78
C TYR A 199 -8.54 2.06 18.34
N PRO A 200 -9.29 3.17 18.30
CA PRO A 200 -8.77 4.51 18.59
C PRO A 200 -8.71 4.80 20.10
N TRP A 201 -8.14 3.90 20.89
CA TRP A 201 -7.91 4.16 22.31
C TRP A 201 -6.87 5.30 22.48
N PRO A 202 -7.00 6.13 23.54
CA PRO A 202 -6.14 7.29 23.75
C PRO A 202 -4.70 6.86 24.05
N ALA A 203 -3.73 7.67 23.62
CA ALA A 203 -2.33 7.48 24.03
C ALA A 203 -2.25 7.45 25.57
N PRO A 204 -1.44 6.55 26.17
CA PRO A 204 -1.29 6.53 27.63
C PRO A 204 -0.79 7.88 28.14
N GLY A 205 -1.39 8.36 29.23
CA GLY A 205 -0.93 9.56 29.92
C GLY A 205 0.39 9.28 30.63
N PHE A 206 1.50 9.70 30.04
CA PHE A 206 2.81 9.69 30.70
C PHE A 206 2.97 11.04 31.41
N ALA A 207 3.00 11.05 32.74
CA ALA A 207 3.17 12.28 33.51
C ALA A 207 4.55 12.93 33.21
N PRO A 208 4.70 14.27 33.25
CA PRO A 208 5.99 14.95 33.03
C PRO A 208 7.08 14.57 34.05
N ASP A 209 6.64 14.12 35.23
CA ASP A 209 7.39 13.56 36.35
C ASP A 209 7.25 12.02 36.46
N GLY A 210 6.57 11.39 35.48
CA GLY A 210 6.79 10.02 35.04
C GLY A 210 6.48 8.89 36.02
N ARG A 211 5.62 9.09 37.03
CA ARG A 211 5.24 7.99 37.93
C ARG A 211 3.95 7.32 37.45
N ALA A 212 4.08 6.26 36.66
CA ALA A 212 3.09 5.20 36.73
C ALA A 212 3.11 4.68 38.18
N GLU A 213 2.00 4.76 38.92
CA GLU A 213 1.92 4.24 40.28
C GLU A 213 2.39 2.77 40.29
N GLY A 214 3.57 2.52 40.87
CA GLY A 214 4.17 1.18 41.02
C GLY A 214 4.97 0.62 39.83
N GLY A 215 5.06 1.29 38.67
CA GLY A 215 5.72 0.74 37.47
C GLY A 215 7.20 1.16 37.30
N ARG A 216 8.11 0.18 37.15
CA ARG A 216 9.53 0.43 36.81
C ARG A 216 9.75 0.88 35.36
N HIS A 217 8.80 0.60 34.46
CA HIS A 217 8.89 0.86 33.03
C HIS A 217 7.61 1.54 32.50
N ASP A 218 7.77 2.45 31.54
CA ASP A 218 6.64 3.13 30.88
C ASP A 218 6.20 2.36 29.63
N VAL A 219 7.15 1.76 28.92
CA VAL A 219 6.92 0.96 27.72
C VAL A 219 7.80 -0.27 27.73
N ILE A 220 7.25 -1.42 27.36
CA ILE A 220 8.01 -2.64 27.11
C ILE A 220 7.98 -2.98 25.62
N VAL A 221 9.14 -3.23 25.02
CA VAL A 221 9.28 -3.69 23.63
C VAL A 221 9.56 -5.19 23.65
N VAL A 222 8.68 -5.96 23.01
CA VAL A 222 8.82 -7.42 22.87
C VAL A 222 9.46 -7.73 21.52
N GLY A 223 10.74 -8.11 21.56
CA GLY A 223 11.57 -8.40 20.39
C GLY A 223 12.37 -7.18 19.90
N SER A 224 13.66 -7.37 19.69
CA SER A 224 14.62 -6.33 19.29
C SER A 224 14.94 -6.33 17.79
N GLY A 225 13.99 -6.71 16.95
CA GLY A 225 14.11 -6.44 15.51
C GLY A 225 14.09 -4.93 15.24
N ILE A 226 14.48 -4.51 14.03
CA ILE A 226 14.64 -3.09 13.71
C ILE A 226 13.38 -2.25 13.96
N GLY A 227 12.18 -2.79 13.74
CA GLY A 227 10.94 -2.07 14.08
C GLY A 227 10.80 -1.80 15.58
N GLY A 228 11.04 -2.81 16.43
CA GLY A 228 11.02 -2.68 17.88
C GLY A 228 12.12 -1.76 18.41
N LEU A 229 13.34 -1.88 17.88
CA LEU A 229 14.46 -0.99 18.24
C LEU A 229 14.21 0.46 17.79
N THR A 230 13.60 0.67 16.62
CA THR A 230 13.19 2.00 16.15
C THR A 230 12.17 2.62 17.08
N ALA A 231 11.09 1.88 17.41
CA ALA A 231 10.06 2.34 18.33
C ALA A 231 10.66 2.65 19.71
N GLY A 232 11.46 1.73 20.25
CA GLY A 232 12.12 1.89 21.55
C GLY A 232 13.06 3.09 21.58
N ALA A 233 13.88 3.30 20.55
CA ALA A 233 14.81 4.43 20.48
C ALA A 233 14.08 5.78 20.42
N LEU A 234 13.02 5.87 19.62
CA LEU A 234 12.20 7.09 19.53
C LEU A 234 11.48 7.39 20.85
N LEU A 235 10.91 6.38 21.51
CA LEU A 235 10.21 6.53 22.79
C LEU A 235 11.19 6.88 23.93
N ALA A 236 12.36 6.25 23.97
CA ALA A 236 13.41 6.59 24.94
C ALA A 236 13.91 8.02 24.75
N ARG A 237 14.08 8.48 23.49
CA ARG A 237 14.43 9.88 23.19
C ARG A 237 13.34 10.87 23.60
N ARG A 238 12.08 10.43 23.70
CA ARG A 238 10.96 11.22 24.26
C ARG A 238 10.91 11.20 25.79
N GLY A 239 11.88 10.58 26.45
CA GLY A 239 12.02 10.53 27.91
C GLY A 239 11.32 9.35 28.59
N LEU A 240 10.76 8.40 27.84
CA LEU A 240 10.09 7.23 28.42
C LEU A 240 11.09 6.16 28.86
N ARG A 241 10.81 5.50 30.00
CA ARG A 241 11.59 4.37 30.52
C ARG A 241 11.25 3.11 29.74
N VAL A 242 12.02 2.86 28.69
CA VAL A 242 11.83 1.70 27.79
C VAL A 242 12.59 0.48 28.30
N LEU A 243 11.91 -0.67 28.36
CA LEU A 243 12.54 -1.99 28.52
C LEU A 243 12.38 -2.80 27.24
N VAL A 244 13.48 -3.26 26.65
CA VAL A 244 13.47 -4.17 25.50
C VAL A 244 13.80 -5.58 25.96
N LEU A 245 12.94 -6.55 25.62
CA LEU A 245 13.13 -7.97 25.91
C LEU A 245 13.40 -8.73 24.62
N GLU A 246 14.55 -9.39 24.55
CA GLU A 246 15.01 -10.14 23.39
C GLU A 246 15.34 -11.59 23.76
N GLN A 247 14.75 -12.55 23.05
CA GLN A 247 14.98 -13.98 23.29
C GLN A 247 16.40 -14.42 22.88
N HIS A 248 16.98 -13.76 21.88
CA HIS A 248 18.28 -14.08 21.34
C HIS A 248 19.41 -13.49 22.20
N TYR A 249 20.65 -13.94 21.99
CA TYR A 249 21.82 -13.41 22.69
C TYR A 249 22.41 -12.16 22.05
N LEU A 250 21.84 -11.70 20.94
CA LEU A 250 22.15 -10.47 20.20
C LEU A 250 20.85 -9.77 19.85
N ALA A 251 20.88 -8.44 19.81
CA ALA A 251 19.78 -7.63 19.30
C ALA A 251 19.85 -7.47 17.78
N GLY A 252 18.71 -7.23 17.12
CA GLY A 252 18.63 -6.90 15.70
C GLY A 252 17.74 -7.82 14.86
N GLY A 253 17.35 -9.00 15.37
CA GLY A 253 16.56 -9.97 14.61
C GLY A 253 17.29 -10.42 13.34
N PHE A 254 16.70 -10.23 12.16
CA PHE A 254 17.37 -10.51 10.87
C PHE A 254 18.53 -9.54 10.56
N CYS A 255 18.65 -8.42 11.28
CA CYS A 255 19.73 -7.44 11.19
C CYS A 255 20.86 -7.77 12.20
N THR A 256 21.24 -9.04 12.26
CA THR A 256 22.29 -9.57 13.16
C THR A 256 23.46 -10.05 12.32
N SER A 257 24.68 -9.74 12.75
CA SER A 257 25.92 -10.29 12.18
C SER A 257 26.61 -11.21 13.20
N TRP A 258 27.28 -12.27 12.74
CA TRP A 258 28.09 -13.12 13.62
C TRP A 258 29.46 -13.44 13.03
N PRO A 259 30.52 -13.51 13.87
CA PRO A 259 31.82 -13.96 13.43
C PRO A 259 31.90 -15.50 13.37
N ARG A 260 32.70 -15.99 12.44
CA ARG A 260 33.15 -17.38 12.33
C ARG A 260 34.65 -17.42 12.22
N HIS A 261 35.27 -18.18 13.12
CA HIS A 261 36.70 -18.44 13.09
C HIS A 261 36.94 -19.82 12.48
N VAL A 262 37.85 -19.88 11.52
CA VAL A 262 38.18 -21.11 10.78
C VAL A 262 39.68 -21.30 10.82
N ARG A 263 40.13 -22.54 11.01
CA ARG A 263 41.55 -22.89 11.00
C ARG A 263 41.89 -23.52 9.66
N VAL A 264 42.88 -22.95 8.97
CA VAL A 264 43.42 -23.45 7.70
C VAL A 264 44.93 -23.59 7.87
N GLY A 265 45.40 -24.83 8.02
CA GLY A 265 46.77 -25.09 8.51
C GLY A 265 46.99 -24.42 9.87
N ASP A 266 48.00 -23.55 9.95
CA ASP A 266 48.33 -22.78 11.15
C ASP A 266 47.65 -21.41 11.23
N ARG A 267 46.96 -20.99 10.16
CA ARG A 267 46.28 -19.69 10.11
C ARG A 267 44.90 -19.79 10.74
N ARG A 268 44.55 -18.80 11.57
CA ARG A 268 43.19 -18.59 12.06
C ARG A 268 42.55 -17.45 11.28
N LEU A 269 41.57 -17.77 10.46
CA LEU A 269 40.82 -16.84 9.64
C LEU A 269 39.52 -16.44 10.34
N ARG A 270 39.09 -15.19 10.17
CA ARG A 270 37.83 -14.67 10.72
C ARG A 270 36.97 -14.14 9.58
N TYR A 271 35.75 -14.66 9.47
CA TYR A 271 34.72 -14.20 8.56
C TYR A 271 33.52 -13.67 9.36
N ILE A 272 32.82 -12.67 8.85
CA ILE A 272 31.59 -12.14 9.42
C ILE A 272 30.47 -12.34 8.41
N PHE A 273 29.34 -12.87 8.87
CA PHE A 273 28.15 -13.13 8.05
C PHE A 273 26.92 -12.43 8.67
N ASP A 274 26.01 -11.99 7.81
CA ASP A 274 24.73 -11.39 8.19
C ASP A 274 23.58 -12.41 8.13
N ALA A 275 22.58 -12.25 9.00
CA ALA A 275 21.45 -13.18 9.07
C ALA A 275 20.45 -13.02 7.92
N GLY A 276 20.33 -11.81 7.37
CA GLY A 276 19.40 -11.54 6.27
C GLY A 276 19.54 -10.19 5.60
N VAL A 277 20.14 -9.19 6.26
CA VAL A 277 20.25 -7.82 5.72
C VAL A 277 21.58 -7.66 5.00
N HIS A 278 21.52 -7.49 3.68
CA HIS A 278 22.69 -7.29 2.82
C HIS A 278 22.59 -6.00 2.00
N ASP A 279 21.43 -5.35 1.99
CA ASP A 279 21.18 -4.13 1.24
C ASP A 279 20.03 -3.35 1.90
N VAL A 280 20.16 -2.03 1.98
CA VAL A 280 19.26 -1.14 2.72
C VAL A 280 18.85 0.05 1.84
N SER A 281 17.56 0.15 1.57
CA SER A 281 16.91 1.33 0.95
C SER A 281 16.56 2.40 1.99
N GLY A 282 16.02 3.54 1.52
CA GLY A 282 15.51 4.59 2.39
C GLY A 282 16.57 5.53 2.95
N LEU A 283 17.78 5.50 2.38
CA LEU A 283 18.88 6.41 2.73
C LEU A 283 19.00 7.63 1.80
N GLY A 284 18.13 7.74 0.79
CA GLY A 284 17.97 8.97 0.01
C GLY A 284 17.44 10.13 0.87
N GLU A 285 17.43 11.33 0.31
CA GLU A 285 17.11 12.58 1.04
C GLU A 285 15.75 12.54 1.76
N ARG A 286 14.75 11.89 1.14
CA ARG A 286 13.38 11.74 1.66
C ARG A 286 13.09 10.37 2.26
N GLY A 287 14.09 9.48 2.31
CA GLY A 287 13.92 8.11 2.73
C GLY A 287 13.68 7.98 4.24
N ALA A 288 12.91 6.96 4.64
CA ALA A 288 12.49 6.82 6.04
C ALA A 288 13.67 6.49 6.97
N VAL A 289 14.66 5.74 6.48
CA VAL A 289 15.87 5.38 7.26
C VAL A 289 16.72 6.63 7.49
N ARG A 290 16.99 7.42 6.44
CA ARG A 290 17.70 8.70 6.54
C ARG A 290 17.05 9.62 7.57
N HIS A 291 15.72 9.74 7.49
CA HIS A 291 14.96 10.57 8.41
C HIS A 291 15.12 10.09 9.85
N LEU A 292 14.92 8.79 10.12
CA LEU A 292 15.13 8.20 11.45
C LEU A 292 16.53 8.50 12.00
N LEU A 293 17.57 8.29 11.19
CA LEU A 293 18.95 8.53 11.63
C LEU A 293 19.16 9.99 12.06
N ARG A 294 18.59 10.96 11.32
CA ARG A 294 18.58 12.37 11.72
C ARG A 294 17.81 12.59 13.02
N GLN A 295 16.60 12.04 13.12
CA GLN A 295 15.77 12.15 14.32
C GLN A 295 16.41 11.52 15.55
N LEU A 296 17.38 10.62 15.39
CA LEU A 296 18.11 9.97 16.48
C LEU A 296 19.55 10.48 16.65
N ALA A 297 20.00 11.45 15.84
CA ALA A 297 21.40 11.92 15.81
C ALA A 297 22.42 10.78 15.60
N LEU A 298 22.09 9.88 14.66
CA LEU A 298 22.91 8.72 14.27
C LEU A 298 23.52 8.87 12.88
N GLU A 299 23.16 9.89 12.10
CA GLU A 299 23.59 10.04 10.70
C GLU A 299 25.13 10.02 10.56
N ASP A 300 25.84 10.75 11.42
CA ASP A 300 27.31 10.80 11.39
C ASP A 300 27.98 9.66 12.20
N ARG A 301 27.19 8.83 12.88
CA ARG A 301 27.70 7.75 13.74
C ARG A 301 27.71 6.38 13.05
N LEU A 302 27.03 6.27 11.92
CA LEU A 302 26.98 5.07 11.10
C LEU A 302 27.61 5.36 9.74
N ALA A 303 28.69 4.64 9.43
CA ALA A 303 29.27 4.68 8.10
C ALA A 303 28.52 3.72 7.18
N TRP A 304 28.27 4.17 5.94
CA TRP A 304 27.53 3.41 4.94
C TRP A 304 28.37 3.27 3.68
N GLY A 305 28.43 2.05 3.15
CA GLY A 305 28.97 1.79 1.82
C GLY A 305 27.85 1.57 0.81
N ARG A 306 27.95 2.18 -0.37
CA ARG A 306 26.95 2.00 -1.44
C ARG A 306 27.11 0.61 -2.06
N MET A 307 25.99 -0.10 -2.20
CA MET A 307 25.90 -1.40 -2.86
C MET A 307 25.63 -1.20 -4.35
N SER A 308 26.41 -1.86 -5.21
CA SER A 308 26.12 -1.96 -6.63
C SER A 308 25.49 -3.31 -6.95
N HIS A 309 24.71 -3.35 -8.03
CA HIS A 309 23.92 -4.51 -8.44
C HIS A 309 24.35 -5.04 -9.79
N GLU A 310 24.20 -6.34 -9.98
CA GLU A 310 24.40 -6.99 -11.27
C GLU A 310 23.36 -8.09 -11.46
N TYR A 311 22.70 -8.09 -12.62
CA TYR A 311 21.75 -9.14 -12.96
C TYR A 311 22.28 -10.00 -14.09
N VAL A 312 22.18 -11.31 -13.90
CA VAL A 312 22.68 -12.33 -14.82
C VAL A 312 21.52 -13.22 -15.24
N LEU A 313 21.05 -13.01 -16.47
CA LEU A 313 20.11 -13.88 -17.18
C LEU A 313 20.90 -14.74 -18.18
N PRO A 314 20.31 -15.82 -18.75
CA PRO A 314 21.04 -16.77 -19.61
C PRO A 314 21.82 -16.14 -20.78
N ASP A 315 21.30 -15.07 -21.36
CA ASP A 315 21.82 -14.37 -22.54
C ASP A 315 22.00 -12.86 -22.31
N LEU A 316 21.89 -12.39 -21.06
CA LEU A 316 21.99 -10.98 -20.70
C LEU A 316 22.66 -10.82 -19.34
N ARG A 317 23.78 -10.10 -19.30
CA ARG A 317 24.45 -9.71 -18.06
C ARG A 317 24.56 -8.19 -18.02
N VAL A 318 23.99 -7.57 -17.00
CA VAL A 318 23.97 -6.11 -16.84
C VAL A 318 24.42 -5.77 -15.44
N ARG A 319 25.53 -5.03 -15.34
CA ARG A 319 25.93 -4.33 -14.12
C ARG A 319 25.16 -3.02 -14.07
N VAL A 320 24.32 -2.87 -13.05
CA VAL A 320 23.40 -1.75 -12.91
C VAL A 320 24.21 -0.48 -12.62
N PRO A 321 24.15 0.54 -13.50
CA PRO A 321 24.80 1.81 -13.25
C PRO A 321 24.18 2.57 -12.06
N ASP A 322 24.94 3.51 -11.51
CA ASP A 322 24.51 4.27 -10.34
C ASP A 322 23.39 5.27 -10.64
N ARG A 323 23.32 5.75 -11.88
CA ARG A 323 22.31 6.70 -12.35
C ARG A 323 21.27 5.98 -13.20
N VAL A 324 20.00 6.31 -12.98
CA VAL A 324 18.89 5.76 -13.76
C VAL A 324 19.00 6.05 -15.26
N ASP A 325 19.50 7.23 -15.65
CA ASP A 325 19.67 7.58 -17.06
C ASP A 325 20.66 6.65 -17.77
N ASP A 326 21.74 6.29 -17.07
CA ASP A 326 22.76 5.36 -17.58
C ASP A 326 22.20 3.94 -17.65
N LEU A 327 21.38 3.53 -16.67
CA LEU A 327 20.66 2.26 -16.73
C LEU A 327 19.71 2.21 -17.94
N VAL A 328 18.96 3.28 -18.20
CA VAL A 328 18.09 3.40 -19.37
C VAL A 328 18.90 3.29 -20.67
N ALA A 329 20.07 3.93 -20.74
CA ALA A 329 20.96 3.84 -21.91
C ALA A 329 21.49 2.41 -22.13
N VAL A 330 21.97 1.75 -21.07
CA VAL A 330 22.47 0.37 -21.12
C VAL A 330 21.37 -0.59 -21.54
N LEU A 331 20.19 -0.51 -20.92
CA LEU A 331 19.05 -1.35 -21.31
C LEU A 331 18.58 -1.03 -22.73
N GLY A 332 18.61 0.24 -23.15
CA GLY A 332 18.28 0.64 -24.51
C GLY A 332 19.26 0.10 -25.56
N ALA A 333 20.51 -0.13 -25.21
CA ALA A 333 21.48 -0.81 -26.07
C ALA A 333 21.14 -2.30 -26.24
N HIS A 334 20.76 -2.98 -25.15
CA HIS A 334 20.35 -4.39 -25.18
C HIS A 334 18.96 -4.63 -25.79
N PHE A 335 18.06 -3.66 -25.67
CA PHE A 335 16.67 -3.74 -26.14
C PHE A 335 16.32 -2.54 -27.05
N PRO A 336 16.87 -2.44 -28.27
CA PRO A 336 16.68 -1.27 -29.14
C PRO A 336 15.21 -0.95 -29.45
N ALA A 337 14.36 -1.98 -29.59
CA ALA A 337 12.93 -1.83 -29.85
C ALA A 337 12.14 -1.24 -28.67
N GLU A 338 12.67 -1.33 -27.44
CA GLU A 338 12.03 -0.90 -26.21
C GLU A 338 12.54 0.48 -25.71
N ARG A 339 13.47 1.13 -26.44
CA ARG A 339 14.12 2.39 -26.03
C ARG A 339 13.14 3.48 -25.60
N ALA A 340 12.09 3.69 -26.38
CA ALA A 340 11.06 4.68 -26.06
C ALA A 340 10.27 4.31 -24.80
N GLY A 341 9.93 3.03 -24.65
CA GLY A 341 9.24 2.49 -23.47
C GLY A 341 10.09 2.59 -22.20
N LEU A 342 11.41 2.41 -22.30
CA LEU A 342 12.33 2.47 -21.16
C LEU A 342 12.33 3.86 -20.51
N GLY A 343 12.51 4.91 -21.32
CA GLY A 343 12.47 6.29 -20.82
C GLY A 343 11.11 6.63 -20.19
N ALA A 344 10.01 6.23 -20.85
CA ALA A 344 8.66 6.48 -20.36
C ALA A 344 8.37 5.74 -19.03
N PHE A 345 8.73 4.46 -18.94
CA PHE A 345 8.53 3.64 -17.76
C PHE A 345 9.29 4.18 -16.55
N PHE A 346 10.59 4.46 -16.67
CA PHE A 346 11.40 4.94 -15.55
C PHE A 346 10.97 6.34 -15.10
N ALA A 347 10.60 7.23 -16.04
CA ALA A 347 10.04 8.53 -15.69
C ALA A 347 8.72 8.40 -14.89
N GLU A 348 7.83 7.50 -15.32
CA GLU A 348 6.56 7.27 -14.65
C GLU A 348 6.73 6.58 -13.29
N MET A 349 7.59 5.57 -13.19
CA MET A 349 7.90 4.91 -11.92
C MET A 349 8.57 5.86 -10.92
N GLN A 350 9.49 6.72 -11.39
CA GLN A 350 10.13 7.72 -10.53
C GLN A 350 9.13 8.81 -10.09
N ALA A 351 8.13 9.15 -10.91
CA ALA A 351 7.04 10.02 -10.50
C ALA A 351 6.18 9.36 -9.40
N VAL A 352 5.80 8.09 -9.56
CA VAL A 352 5.11 7.32 -8.50
C VAL A 352 5.93 7.30 -7.20
N TYR A 353 7.21 6.95 -7.29
CA TYR A 353 8.12 6.93 -6.13
C TYR A 353 8.16 8.30 -5.43
N ARG A 354 8.43 9.38 -6.17
CA ARG A 354 8.52 10.73 -5.59
C ARG A 354 7.20 11.19 -4.95
N GLU A 355 6.07 10.84 -5.55
CA GLU A 355 4.75 11.19 -5.02
C GLU A 355 4.44 10.44 -3.71
N LEU A 356 4.82 9.17 -3.58
CA LEU A 356 4.63 8.38 -2.35
C LEU A 356 5.42 8.97 -1.17
N TYR A 357 6.61 9.52 -1.42
CA TYR A 357 7.48 10.11 -0.40
C TYR A 357 7.37 11.64 -0.29
N ALA A 358 6.48 12.28 -1.05
CA ALA A 358 6.38 13.74 -1.11
C ALA A 358 6.12 14.37 0.26
N ASP A 359 5.23 13.76 1.05
CA ASP A 359 4.79 14.27 2.34
C ASP A 359 5.47 13.58 3.53
N ALA A 360 6.45 12.71 3.29
CA ALA A 360 7.11 11.93 4.35
C ALA A 360 7.75 12.83 5.43
N HIS A 361 8.24 14.01 5.06
CA HIS A 361 8.80 14.98 6.01
C HIS A 361 7.77 15.52 7.03
N LEU A 362 6.49 15.59 6.67
CA LEU A 362 5.40 16.09 7.53
C LEU A 362 4.93 15.04 8.55
N THR A 363 5.28 13.78 8.30
CA THR A 363 4.79 12.60 9.04
C THR A 363 5.92 11.92 9.83
N GLY A 364 7.03 12.64 10.07
CA GLY A 364 8.18 12.11 10.79
C GLY A 364 8.99 11.09 9.99
N GLY A 365 9.06 11.26 8.68
CA GLY A 365 9.84 10.42 7.75
C GLY A 365 9.05 9.26 7.16
N VAL A 366 7.73 9.21 7.36
CA VAL A 366 6.92 8.05 6.97
C VAL A 366 6.06 8.35 5.74
N PRO A 367 6.22 7.63 4.62
CA PRO A 367 5.24 7.71 3.53
C PRO A 367 3.91 7.11 3.98
N THR A 368 2.97 7.95 4.44
CA THR A 368 1.63 7.53 4.84
C THR A 368 0.59 7.88 3.79
N PRO A 369 -0.44 7.03 3.59
CA PRO A 369 -1.64 7.44 2.88
C PRO A 369 -2.28 8.70 3.49
N PRO A 370 -3.12 9.44 2.74
CA PRO A 370 -3.74 10.67 3.22
C PRO A 370 -4.47 10.51 4.55
N LEU A 371 -4.15 11.34 5.54
CA LEU A 371 -4.66 11.24 6.91
C LEU A 371 -5.97 12.02 7.15
N THR A 372 -6.30 12.99 6.29
CA THR A 372 -7.51 13.81 6.40
C THR A 372 -8.43 13.61 5.21
N VAL A 373 -9.72 13.90 5.40
CA VAL A 373 -10.73 13.81 4.34
C VAL A 373 -10.36 14.73 3.18
N GLU A 374 -9.88 15.93 3.48
CA GLU A 374 -9.45 16.93 2.52
C GLU A 374 -8.25 16.45 1.69
N ALA A 375 -7.21 15.92 2.35
CA ALA A 375 -6.04 15.38 1.67
C ALA A 375 -6.43 14.18 0.79
N MET A 376 -7.28 13.29 1.28
CA MET A 376 -7.75 12.13 0.52
C MET A 376 -8.55 12.53 -0.72
N LEU A 377 -9.41 13.55 -0.61
CA LEU A 377 -10.17 14.06 -1.75
C LEU A 377 -9.31 14.86 -2.73
N ALA A 378 -8.19 15.43 -2.29
CA ALA A 378 -7.25 16.15 -3.15
C ALA A 378 -6.18 15.22 -3.79
N TYR A 379 -5.98 14.02 -3.24
CA TYR A 379 -4.90 13.11 -3.61
C TYR A 379 -4.79 12.82 -5.11
N PRO A 380 -5.88 12.57 -5.88
CA PRO A 380 -5.77 12.34 -7.32
C PRO A 380 -5.21 13.53 -8.11
N ALA A 381 -5.43 14.76 -7.63
CA ALA A 381 -4.88 15.96 -8.27
C ALA A 381 -3.43 16.24 -7.86
N LEU A 382 -3.08 15.93 -6.60
CA LEU A 382 -1.75 16.21 -6.05
C LEU A 382 -0.74 15.10 -6.36
N HIS A 383 -1.22 13.86 -6.51
CA HIS A 383 -0.42 12.66 -6.73
C HIS A 383 -1.02 11.80 -7.87
N PRO A 384 -1.14 12.36 -9.09
CA PRO A 384 -1.83 11.69 -10.21
C PRO A 384 -1.16 10.37 -10.63
N HIS A 385 0.16 10.26 -10.55
CA HIS A 385 0.88 9.06 -10.96
C HIS A 385 0.68 7.93 -9.95
N ALA A 386 0.86 8.21 -8.66
CA ALA A 386 0.63 7.26 -7.59
C ALA A 386 -0.84 6.83 -7.56
N PHE A 387 -1.79 7.77 -7.70
CA PHE A 387 -3.22 7.45 -7.76
C PHE A 387 -3.56 6.52 -8.93
N ARG A 388 -2.96 6.74 -10.10
CA ARG A 388 -3.16 5.90 -11.29
C ARG A 388 -2.63 4.48 -11.10
N TRP A 389 -1.44 4.33 -10.52
CA TRP A 389 -0.70 3.07 -10.59
C TRP A 389 -0.71 2.23 -9.30
N MET A 390 -0.85 2.83 -8.12
CA MET A 390 -0.54 2.13 -6.85
C MET A 390 -1.33 0.82 -6.60
N HIS A 391 -2.52 0.68 -7.19
CA HIS A 391 -3.36 -0.50 -7.09
C HIS A 391 -3.27 -1.45 -8.30
N VAL A 392 -2.55 -1.06 -9.36
CA VAL A 392 -2.35 -1.86 -10.56
C VAL A 392 -1.32 -2.96 -10.28
N PRO A 393 -1.52 -4.21 -10.73
CA PRO A 393 -0.48 -5.23 -10.69
C PRO A 393 0.79 -4.74 -11.40
N PHE A 394 1.97 -5.00 -10.83
CA PHE A 394 3.23 -4.50 -11.40
C PHE A 394 3.45 -4.99 -12.84
N GLY A 395 3.10 -6.25 -13.12
CA GLY A 395 3.09 -6.79 -14.48
C GLY A 395 2.23 -5.98 -15.45
N GLY A 396 1.10 -5.43 -14.99
CA GLY A 396 0.25 -4.58 -15.82
C GLY A 396 0.89 -3.24 -16.20
N MET A 397 1.76 -2.68 -15.35
CA MET A 397 2.58 -1.52 -15.73
C MET A 397 3.67 -1.90 -16.71
N LEU A 398 4.33 -3.04 -16.50
CA LEU A 398 5.33 -3.55 -17.45
C LEU A 398 4.73 -3.83 -18.83
N ASP A 399 3.52 -4.40 -18.90
CA ASP A 399 2.80 -4.67 -20.15
C ASP A 399 2.36 -3.40 -20.87
N ALA A 400 2.12 -2.31 -20.13
CA ALA A 400 1.79 -1.01 -20.72
C ALA A 400 2.98 -0.36 -21.44
N HIS A 401 4.21 -0.71 -21.06
CA HIS A 401 5.44 -0.09 -21.57
C HIS A 401 6.29 -1.00 -22.47
N PHE A 402 6.22 -2.32 -22.29
CA PHE A 402 7.15 -3.27 -22.90
C PHE A 402 6.49 -4.49 -23.51
N ARG A 403 7.16 -5.09 -24.50
CA ARG A 403 6.80 -6.39 -25.09
C ARG A 403 7.83 -7.48 -24.77
N ASP A 404 9.13 -7.15 -24.74
CA ASP A 404 10.21 -8.11 -24.48
C ASP A 404 10.14 -8.71 -23.06
N VAL A 405 10.02 -10.03 -22.99
CA VAL A 405 9.86 -10.77 -21.74
C VAL A 405 11.13 -10.74 -20.88
N ARG A 406 12.32 -10.70 -21.48
CA ARG A 406 13.60 -10.63 -20.74
C ARG A 406 13.76 -9.29 -20.05
N LEU A 407 13.33 -8.20 -20.69
CA LEU A 407 13.33 -6.87 -20.05
C LEU A 407 12.36 -6.83 -18.87
N LYS A 408 11.15 -7.39 -19.03
CA LYS A 408 10.18 -7.51 -17.93
C LYS A 408 10.74 -8.35 -16.77
N GLN A 409 11.42 -9.45 -17.09
CA GLN A 409 12.09 -10.29 -16.09
C GLN A 409 13.20 -9.52 -15.36
N PHE A 410 14.05 -8.77 -16.09
CA PHE A 410 15.08 -7.91 -15.52
C PHE A 410 14.48 -6.90 -14.52
N LEU A 411 13.44 -6.16 -14.92
CA LEU A 411 12.78 -5.17 -14.06
C LEU A 411 12.03 -5.80 -12.88
N SER A 412 11.68 -7.09 -12.99
CA SER A 412 11.07 -7.86 -11.90
C SER A 412 12.09 -8.46 -10.93
N ALA A 413 13.40 -8.36 -11.18
CA ALA A 413 14.42 -8.97 -10.30
C ALA A 413 14.32 -8.48 -8.85
N LEU A 414 13.98 -7.21 -8.66
CA LEU A 414 13.81 -6.60 -7.33
C LEU A 414 12.60 -7.14 -6.55
N SER A 415 11.66 -7.84 -7.19
CA SER A 415 10.52 -8.46 -6.50
C SER A 415 10.94 -9.42 -5.38
N GLY A 416 12.15 -10.00 -5.49
CA GLY A 416 12.71 -10.90 -4.47
C GLY A 416 12.92 -10.24 -3.09
N TYR A 417 12.92 -8.90 -3.01
CA TYR A 417 12.91 -8.17 -1.73
C TYR A 417 11.56 -8.22 -1.01
N LEU A 418 10.50 -8.66 -1.68
CA LEU A 418 9.12 -8.66 -1.17
C LEU A 418 8.45 -10.03 -1.20
N SER A 419 8.71 -10.83 -2.24
CA SER A 419 7.93 -12.04 -2.53
C SER A 419 8.65 -13.01 -3.46
N ASP A 420 8.32 -14.30 -3.36
CA ASP A 420 8.62 -15.33 -4.35
C ASP A 420 7.59 -15.39 -5.50
N ASP A 421 6.47 -14.68 -5.34
CA ASP A 421 5.41 -14.50 -6.33
C ASP A 421 5.37 -13.02 -6.80
N PRO A 422 6.08 -12.66 -7.88
CA PRO A 422 6.08 -11.30 -8.42
C PRO A 422 4.73 -10.89 -9.03
N ALA A 423 3.91 -11.86 -9.47
CA ALA A 423 2.64 -11.57 -10.13
C ALA A 423 1.59 -11.02 -9.14
N ALA A 424 1.73 -11.32 -7.85
CA ALA A 424 0.88 -10.81 -6.78
C ALA A 424 1.21 -9.37 -6.35
N LEU A 425 2.33 -8.79 -6.81
CA LEU A 425 2.77 -7.46 -6.39
C LEU A 425 2.07 -6.35 -7.18
N SER A 426 1.67 -5.29 -6.49
CA SER A 426 1.20 -4.05 -7.13
C SER A 426 2.36 -3.10 -7.42
N VAL A 427 2.14 -2.11 -8.29
CA VAL A 427 3.08 -1.00 -8.48
C VAL A 427 3.33 -0.26 -7.16
N GLY A 428 2.30 -0.10 -6.31
CA GLY A 428 2.45 0.54 -5.00
C GLY A 428 3.41 -0.20 -4.07
N ALA A 429 3.47 -1.53 -4.14
CA ALA A 429 4.43 -2.33 -3.39
C ALA A 429 5.85 -2.25 -4.00
N MET A 430 5.95 -2.25 -5.33
CA MET A 430 7.24 -2.20 -6.03
C MET A 430 7.89 -0.81 -6.06
N ALA A 431 7.11 0.27 -6.07
CA ALA A 431 7.66 1.62 -6.21
C ALA A 431 8.70 1.97 -5.13
N PRO A 432 8.47 1.72 -3.82
CA PRO A 432 9.52 1.88 -2.80
C PRO A 432 10.80 1.09 -3.10
N ILE A 433 10.67 -0.13 -3.62
CA ILE A 433 11.79 -1.00 -3.96
C ILE A 433 12.57 -0.46 -5.17
N PHE A 434 11.93 0.24 -6.11
CA PHE A 434 12.65 0.94 -7.18
C PHE A 434 13.56 2.07 -6.65
N GLY A 435 13.44 2.45 -5.37
CA GLY A 435 14.42 3.29 -4.67
C GLY A 435 15.86 2.75 -4.75
N TYR A 436 16.07 1.43 -4.91
CA TYR A 436 17.41 0.88 -5.15
C TYR A 436 18.05 1.39 -6.46
N TYR A 437 17.26 1.72 -7.48
CA TYR A 437 17.76 2.35 -8.71
C TYR A 437 17.81 3.89 -8.63
N PHE A 438 16.95 4.51 -7.82
CA PHE A 438 16.83 5.96 -7.75
C PHE A 438 17.77 6.59 -6.72
N ASP A 439 17.79 6.05 -5.51
CA ASP A 439 18.53 6.58 -4.36
C ASP A 439 19.74 5.71 -4.00
N GLY A 440 19.76 4.47 -4.49
CA GLY A 440 20.79 3.48 -4.24
C GLY A 440 20.49 2.57 -3.06
N GLY A 441 21.15 1.40 -3.07
CA GLY A 441 21.25 0.50 -1.94
C GLY A 441 22.51 0.75 -1.12
N TYR A 442 22.45 0.53 0.20
CA TYR A 442 23.58 0.76 1.09
C TYR A 442 23.73 -0.35 2.13
N TYR A 443 24.94 -0.46 2.64
CA TYR A 443 25.31 -1.41 3.67
C TYR A 443 26.02 -0.71 4.82
N PRO A 444 25.63 -0.99 6.07
CA PRO A 444 26.31 -0.42 7.23
C PRO A 444 27.69 -1.06 7.39
N LEU A 445 28.74 -0.25 7.40
CA LEU A 445 30.11 -0.75 7.61
C LEU A 445 30.24 -1.31 9.02
N GLY A 446 30.90 -2.47 9.14
CA GLY A 446 30.99 -3.30 10.35
C GLY A 446 29.95 -4.43 10.42
N GLY A 447 29.03 -4.50 9.46
CA GLY A 447 27.99 -5.52 9.41
C GLY A 447 26.59 -4.98 9.67
N SER A 448 25.55 -5.74 9.30
CA SER A 448 24.16 -5.38 9.60
C SER A 448 23.91 -5.13 11.10
N GLN A 449 24.66 -5.81 11.98
CA GLN A 449 24.64 -5.58 13.43
C GLN A 449 24.86 -4.11 13.83
N ALA A 450 25.65 -3.34 13.07
CA ALA A 450 25.99 -1.96 13.41
C ALA A 450 24.74 -1.07 13.53
N LEU A 451 23.74 -1.26 12.66
CA LEU A 451 22.47 -0.53 12.73
C LEU A 451 21.68 -0.89 14.01
N ALA A 452 21.58 -2.18 14.33
CA ALA A 452 20.90 -2.65 15.53
C ALA A 452 21.57 -2.13 16.81
N ASP A 453 22.91 -2.17 16.86
CA ASP A 453 23.70 -1.70 17.99
C ASP A 453 23.57 -0.18 18.18
N ALA A 454 23.52 0.59 17.08
CA ALA A 454 23.32 2.04 17.16
C ALA A 454 21.94 2.39 17.76
N LEU A 455 20.87 1.74 17.31
CA LEU A 455 19.53 1.94 17.86
C LEU A 455 19.43 1.51 19.33
N ALA A 456 19.99 0.34 19.67
CA ALA A 456 20.07 -0.12 21.06
C ALA A 456 20.90 0.84 21.94
N GLY A 457 21.95 1.44 21.38
CA GLY A 457 22.77 2.47 22.01
C GLY A 457 21.97 3.73 22.36
N VAL A 458 21.07 4.17 21.47
CA VAL A 458 20.16 5.31 21.75
C VAL A 458 19.26 5.00 22.94
N ILE A 459 18.67 3.80 23.00
CA ILE A 459 17.81 3.38 24.11
C ILE A 459 18.55 3.47 25.44
N ARG A 460 19.76 2.87 25.51
CA ARG A 460 20.59 2.90 26.72
C ARG A 460 21.05 4.30 27.10
N ALA A 461 21.43 5.12 26.13
CA ALA A 461 21.87 6.50 26.36
C ALA A 461 20.76 7.37 26.95
N HIS A 462 19.50 7.01 26.78
CA HIS A 462 18.33 7.69 27.35
C HIS A 462 17.72 6.92 28.53
N GLY A 463 18.51 6.09 29.22
CA GLY A 463 18.10 5.40 30.46
C GLY A 463 17.23 4.15 30.27
N GLY A 464 17.01 3.72 29.03
CA GLY A 464 16.31 2.47 28.74
C GLY A 464 17.18 1.23 28.97
N GLU A 465 16.52 0.08 29.13
CA GLU A 465 17.15 -1.22 29.40
C GLU A 465 16.96 -2.18 28.21
N LEU A 466 17.98 -3.00 27.92
CA LEU A 466 17.90 -4.09 26.95
C LEU A 466 18.34 -5.39 27.61
N ARG A 467 17.39 -6.32 27.80
CA ARG A 467 17.63 -7.66 28.36
C ARG A 467 17.62 -8.71 27.26
N LEU A 468 18.81 -9.23 26.96
CA LEU A 468 19.02 -10.33 26.01
C LEU A 468 18.73 -11.67 26.68
N ARG A 469 18.61 -12.75 25.88
CA ARG A 469 18.27 -14.11 26.36
C ARG A 469 17.02 -14.17 27.23
N THR A 470 16.11 -13.23 27.04
CA THR A 470 14.88 -13.05 27.83
C THR A 470 13.68 -13.21 26.91
N ALA A 471 13.25 -14.46 26.71
CA ALA A 471 12.05 -14.75 25.93
C ALA A 471 10.80 -14.29 26.69
N VAL A 472 9.87 -13.62 26.02
CA VAL A 472 8.56 -13.28 26.60
C VAL A 472 7.63 -14.49 26.46
N ARG A 473 6.94 -14.85 27.54
CA ARG A 473 5.99 -15.96 27.58
C ARG A 473 4.55 -15.49 27.50
N ARG A 474 4.23 -14.32 28.06
CA ARG A 474 2.86 -13.77 28.09
C ARG A 474 2.86 -12.25 28.10
N ILE A 475 1.94 -11.64 27.37
CA ILE A 475 1.53 -10.24 27.55
C ILE A 475 0.32 -10.26 28.49
N VAL A 476 0.42 -9.58 29.62
CA VAL A 476 -0.63 -9.62 30.66
C VAL A 476 -1.69 -8.60 30.32
N VAL A 477 -2.95 -9.06 30.23
CA VAL A 477 -4.11 -8.25 29.87
C VAL A 477 -5.15 -8.30 30.98
N GLU A 478 -5.53 -7.14 31.49
CA GLU A 478 -6.57 -6.95 32.50
C GLU A 478 -7.59 -5.93 31.99
N ASN A 479 -8.88 -6.24 32.07
CA ASN A 479 -9.97 -5.35 31.62
C ASN A 479 -9.79 -4.83 30.18
N GLY A 480 -9.22 -5.65 29.29
CA GLY A 480 -8.98 -5.29 27.89
C GLY A 480 -7.74 -4.40 27.64
N ARG A 481 -6.91 -4.15 28.66
CA ARG A 481 -5.70 -3.33 28.61
C ARG A 481 -4.46 -4.12 28.99
N VAL A 482 -3.32 -3.81 28.38
CA VAL A 482 -2.02 -4.35 28.81
C VAL A 482 -1.58 -3.76 30.15
N VAL A 483 -1.09 -4.61 31.05
CA VAL A 483 -0.51 -4.20 32.35
C VAL A 483 0.96 -4.61 32.54
N GLY A 484 1.52 -5.36 31.59
CA GLY A 484 2.91 -5.80 31.62
C GLY A 484 3.18 -7.05 30.80
N VAL A 485 4.35 -7.65 31.01
CA VAL A 485 4.75 -8.90 30.37
C VAL A 485 5.40 -9.85 31.36
N ILE A 486 5.20 -11.15 31.15
CA ILE A 486 5.88 -12.22 31.90
C ILE A 486 6.96 -12.82 31.01
N SER A 487 8.21 -12.75 31.47
CA SER A 487 9.35 -13.41 30.81
C SER A 487 9.42 -14.92 31.13
N GLY A 488 10.24 -15.64 30.38
CA GLY A 488 10.35 -17.10 30.46
C GLY A 488 10.82 -17.63 31.81
N ASP A 489 11.48 -16.80 32.62
CA ASP A 489 11.89 -17.06 34.00
C ASP A 489 10.76 -16.82 35.03
N GLY A 490 9.58 -16.38 34.59
CA GLY A 490 8.43 -16.09 35.43
C GLY A 490 8.39 -14.66 35.99
N ARG A 491 9.40 -13.81 35.73
CA ARG A 491 9.37 -12.42 36.18
C ARG A 491 8.28 -11.63 35.44
N LEU A 492 7.52 -10.85 36.20
CA LEU A 492 6.56 -9.87 35.70
C LEU A 492 7.21 -8.48 35.66
N ASP A 493 7.26 -7.89 34.47
CA ASP A 493 7.63 -6.49 34.26
C ASP A 493 6.38 -5.68 33.92
N HIS A 494 6.00 -4.75 34.80
CA HIS A 494 4.83 -3.90 34.62
C HIS A 494 5.09 -2.73 33.69
N ALA A 495 4.15 -2.46 32.78
CA ALA A 495 4.10 -1.25 31.96
C ALA A 495 2.68 -1.02 31.42
N PRO A 496 2.23 0.26 31.30
CA PRO A 496 0.94 0.60 30.72
C PRO A 496 0.90 0.45 29.18
N ALA A 497 2.04 0.23 28.53
CA ALA A 497 2.12 0.06 27.08
C ALA A 497 3.16 -1.00 26.68
N VAL A 498 2.85 -1.73 25.61
CA VAL A 498 3.72 -2.73 24.98
C VAL A 498 3.81 -2.50 23.48
N VAL A 499 5.03 -2.47 22.95
CA VAL A 499 5.31 -2.58 21.51
C VAL A 499 5.64 -4.04 21.20
N ALA A 500 4.76 -4.73 20.48
CA ALA A 500 5.04 -6.08 20.00
C ALA A 500 5.67 -6.02 18.61
N ASN A 501 6.95 -6.41 18.53
CA ASN A 501 7.70 -6.55 17.27
C ASN A 501 7.85 -8.03 16.85
N ALA A 502 7.34 -8.96 17.66
CA ALA A 502 7.33 -10.37 17.34
C ALA A 502 6.36 -10.70 16.18
N ASP A 503 6.42 -11.93 15.69
CA ASP A 503 5.49 -12.46 14.69
C ASP A 503 4.02 -12.18 15.10
N VAL A 504 3.23 -11.60 14.20
CA VAL A 504 1.85 -11.15 14.49
C VAL A 504 0.99 -12.31 14.98
N ARG A 505 1.07 -13.46 14.31
CA ARG A 505 0.24 -14.63 14.66
C ARG A 505 0.59 -15.13 16.06
N ARG A 506 1.89 -15.27 16.36
CA ARG A 506 2.35 -15.69 17.69
C ARG A 506 2.06 -14.65 18.77
N THR A 507 2.20 -13.36 18.46
CA THR A 507 1.88 -12.27 19.40
C THR A 507 0.46 -12.43 19.91
N PHE A 508 -0.51 -12.60 19.03
CA PHE A 508 -1.91 -12.65 19.42
C PHE A 508 -2.36 -14.03 19.92
N LEU A 509 -1.93 -15.12 19.27
CA LEU A 509 -2.40 -16.46 19.62
C LEU A 509 -1.62 -17.10 20.76
N ASP A 510 -0.33 -16.77 20.93
CA ASP A 510 0.55 -17.40 21.92
C ASP A 510 0.84 -16.47 23.11
N LEU A 511 1.12 -15.17 22.87
CA LEU A 511 1.52 -14.24 23.95
C LEU A 511 0.33 -13.53 24.60
N VAL A 512 -0.65 -13.07 23.82
CA VAL A 512 -1.85 -12.39 24.33
C VAL A 512 -2.89 -13.41 24.79
N GLY A 513 -3.27 -14.34 23.90
CA GLY A 513 -4.34 -15.33 24.16
C GLY A 513 -5.67 -14.93 23.52
N ARG A 514 -6.41 -15.92 23.02
CA ARG A 514 -7.67 -15.73 22.25
C ARG A 514 -8.77 -15.11 23.10
N GLU A 515 -8.77 -15.40 24.39
CA GLU A 515 -9.74 -14.94 25.38
C GLU A 515 -9.74 -13.42 25.56
N HIS A 516 -8.65 -12.75 25.19
CA HIS A 516 -8.50 -11.30 25.29
C HIS A 516 -8.79 -10.57 23.97
N LEU A 517 -9.24 -11.27 22.93
CA LEU A 517 -9.38 -10.72 21.57
C LEU A 517 -10.83 -10.81 21.05
N PRO A 518 -11.31 -9.80 20.30
CA PRO A 518 -12.59 -9.89 19.60
C PRO A 518 -12.59 -11.06 18.60
N ARG A 519 -13.72 -11.78 18.51
CA ARG A 519 -13.87 -12.95 17.62
C ARG A 519 -13.47 -12.67 16.17
N ASP A 520 -13.86 -11.52 15.63
CA ASP A 520 -13.54 -11.15 14.25
C ASP A 520 -12.03 -10.91 14.06
N PHE A 521 -11.38 -10.27 15.02
CA PHE A 521 -9.94 -10.05 14.99
C PHE A 521 -9.19 -11.39 15.07
N THR A 522 -9.60 -12.28 15.99
CA THR A 522 -9.03 -13.63 16.12
C THR A 522 -9.14 -14.41 14.82
N ARG A 523 -10.29 -14.37 14.12
CA ARG A 523 -10.46 -15.03 12.82
C ARG A 523 -9.49 -14.51 11.76
N HIS A 524 -9.26 -13.19 11.70
CA HIS A 524 -8.28 -12.62 10.77
C HIS A 524 -6.86 -13.11 11.08
N VAL A 525 -6.45 -13.09 12.36
CA VAL A 525 -5.14 -13.56 12.80
C VAL A 525 -4.94 -15.05 12.51
N GLU A 526 -5.94 -15.89 12.76
CA GLU A 526 -5.88 -17.33 12.47
C GLU A 526 -5.78 -17.63 10.96
N GLY A 527 -6.42 -16.78 10.15
CA GLY A 527 -6.35 -16.82 8.70
C GLY A 527 -5.04 -16.31 8.10
N LEU A 528 -4.18 -15.64 8.87
CA LEU A 528 -2.88 -15.15 8.38
C LEU A 528 -1.97 -16.32 8.00
N ARG A 529 -1.60 -16.35 6.72
CA ARG A 529 -0.60 -17.27 6.19
C ARG A 529 0.78 -16.60 6.18
N PRO A 530 1.84 -17.34 6.56
CA PRO A 530 3.20 -16.81 6.48
C PRO A 530 3.56 -16.42 5.05
N SER A 531 4.45 -15.44 4.91
CA SER A 531 5.10 -15.11 3.64
C SER A 531 6.03 -16.25 3.19
N THR A 532 6.70 -16.02 2.07
CA THR A 532 7.88 -16.80 1.69
C THR A 532 8.91 -16.87 2.83
N SER A 533 9.68 -17.95 2.81
CA SER A 533 10.90 -18.12 3.59
C SER A 533 12.10 -18.07 2.63
N ALA A 534 13.28 -18.50 3.10
CA ALA A 534 14.45 -18.63 2.26
C ALA A 534 15.27 -19.88 2.61
N PHE A 535 16.21 -20.19 1.73
CA PHE A 535 17.37 -21.02 2.02
C PHE A 535 18.63 -20.21 1.72
N VAL A 536 19.60 -20.28 2.62
CA VAL A 536 20.85 -19.51 2.52
C VAL A 536 22.07 -20.39 2.71
N VAL A 537 23.14 -20.11 1.98
CA VAL A 537 24.47 -20.72 2.16
C VAL A 537 25.49 -19.61 2.39
N PHE A 538 26.08 -19.61 3.58
CA PHE A 538 27.17 -18.73 3.96
C PHE A 538 28.50 -19.39 3.63
N LEU A 539 29.32 -18.72 2.82
CA LEU A 539 30.60 -19.21 2.33
C LEU A 539 31.71 -18.21 2.68
N GLY A 540 32.76 -18.72 3.32
CA GLY A 540 34.04 -18.02 3.34
C GLY A 540 34.87 -18.53 2.18
N VAL A 541 35.30 -17.66 1.28
CA VAL A 541 36.12 -18.02 0.10
C VAL A 541 37.46 -17.32 0.14
N ASP A 542 38.50 -17.93 -0.43
CA ASP A 542 39.88 -17.43 -0.43
C ASP A 542 40.25 -16.63 -1.69
N TYR A 543 39.27 -15.90 -2.24
CA TYR A 543 39.44 -14.96 -3.35
C TYR A 543 38.40 -13.84 -3.25
N VAL A 544 38.56 -12.81 -4.08
CA VAL A 544 37.58 -11.74 -4.26
C VAL A 544 36.91 -11.92 -5.63
N PRO A 545 35.63 -12.33 -5.69
CA PRO A 545 34.98 -12.57 -6.97
C PRO A 545 34.74 -11.29 -7.78
N ASP A 546 34.89 -11.37 -9.11
CA ASP A 546 34.60 -10.27 -10.05
C ASP A 546 33.12 -10.25 -10.48
N VAL A 547 32.28 -9.92 -9.51
CA VAL A 547 30.83 -9.63 -9.68
C VAL A 547 30.47 -8.40 -8.86
N ALA A 548 29.28 -7.81 -9.05
CA ALA A 548 28.83 -6.77 -8.12
C ALA A 548 28.61 -7.34 -6.70
N PRO A 549 28.65 -6.51 -5.64
CA PRO A 549 28.35 -6.96 -4.27
C PRO A 549 26.98 -7.61 -4.13
N ILE A 550 25.98 -7.17 -4.89
CA ILE A 550 24.67 -7.83 -5.00
C ILE A 550 24.48 -8.32 -6.43
N THR A 551 24.56 -9.64 -6.64
CA THR A 551 24.32 -10.25 -7.95
C THR A 551 23.06 -11.12 -7.93
N MET A 552 22.14 -10.89 -8.86
CA MET A 552 20.93 -11.71 -9.03
C MET A 552 21.11 -12.61 -10.25
N LEU A 553 21.28 -13.91 -10.01
CA LEU A 553 21.40 -14.92 -11.06
C LEU A 553 20.03 -15.57 -11.33
N ALA A 554 19.55 -15.51 -12.57
CA ALA A 554 18.28 -16.07 -12.98
C ALA A 554 18.29 -17.60 -12.86
N ALA A 555 17.32 -18.12 -12.10
CA ALA A 555 17.14 -19.54 -11.81
C ALA A 555 15.78 -20.06 -12.26
N GLY A 556 15.56 -20.08 -13.59
CA GLY A 556 14.23 -20.35 -14.15
C GLY A 556 13.29 -19.19 -13.85
N ALA A 557 12.18 -19.45 -13.17
CA ALA A 557 11.24 -18.42 -12.70
C ALA A 557 11.67 -17.75 -11.38
N GLN A 558 12.72 -18.25 -10.72
CA GLN A 558 13.22 -17.76 -9.44
C GLN A 558 14.58 -17.08 -9.61
N TRP A 559 15.09 -16.48 -8.53
CA TRP A 559 16.42 -15.88 -8.49
C TRP A 559 17.29 -16.55 -7.44
N LEU A 560 18.59 -16.65 -7.74
CA LEU A 560 19.64 -16.87 -6.75
C LEU A 560 20.31 -15.52 -6.48
N GLY A 561 20.09 -14.98 -5.28
CA GLY A 561 20.81 -13.81 -4.81
C GLY A 561 22.20 -14.22 -4.31
N ILE A 562 23.22 -13.49 -4.75
CA ILE A 562 24.61 -13.62 -4.31
C ILE A 562 24.97 -12.28 -3.66
N ALA A 563 25.13 -12.29 -2.35
CA ALA A 563 25.54 -11.11 -1.60
C ALA A 563 26.98 -11.26 -1.10
N ILE A 564 27.82 -10.28 -1.41
CA ILE A 564 29.24 -10.24 -1.04
C ILE A 564 29.55 -8.89 -0.37
N PRO A 565 29.01 -8.64 0.84
CA PRO A 565 29.20 -7.36 1.51
C PRO A 565 30.68 -7.06 1.80
N SER A 566 31.55 -8.08 1.85
CA SER A 566 32.99 -7.88 2.03
C SER A 566 33.68 -7.12 0.90
N LYS A 567 33.02 -6.96 -0.27
CA LYS A 567 33.50 -6.08 -1.35
C LYS A 567 33.32 -4.60 -1.03
N VAL A 568 32.35 -4.28 -0.17
CA VAL A 568 32.05 -2.92 0.30
C VAL A 568 32.71 -2.66 1.64
N ASP A 569 32.73 -3.66 2.52
CA ASP A 569 33.40 -3.63 3.82
C ASP A 569 34.45 -4.75 3.93
N PRO A 570 35.73 -4.48 3.61
CA PRO A 570 36.80 -5.47 3.70
C PRO A 570 37.00 -6.06 5.10
N SER A 571 36.46 -5.47 6.17
CA SER A 571 36.60 -5.99 7.53
C SER A 571 35.81 -7.29 7.79
N LEU A 572 34.88 -7.63 6.90
CA LEU A 572 34.04 -8.82 7.02
C LEU A 572 34.73 -10.13 6.62
N ALA A 573 35.91 -10.07 6.00
CA ALA A 573 36.67 -11.23 5.57
C ALA A 573 38.19 -10.99 5.74
N PRO A 574 39.02 -12.05 5.76
CA PRO A 574 40.47 -11.87 5.72
C PRO A 574 40.94 -11.14 4.44
N PRO A 575 42.12 -10.49 4.44
CA PRO A 575 42.67 -9.90 3.22
C PRO A 575 42.76 -10.92 2.07
N GLY A 576 42.25 -10.54 0.89
CA GLY A 576 42.19 -11.40 -0.30
C GLY A 576 41.06 -12.44 -0.29
N HIS A 577 40.22 -12.49 0.75
CA HIS A 577 39.11 -13.42 0.90
C HIS A 577 37.76 -12.68 0.77
N SER A 578 36.66 -13.42 0.68
CA SER A 578 35.31 -12.85 0.71
C SER A 578 34.35 -13.64 1.61
N SER A 579 33.39 -12.92 2.19
CA SER A 579 32.22 -13.49 2.85
C SER A 579 31.04 -13.43 1.87
N VAL A 580 30.56 -14.59 1.44
CA VAL A 580 29.53 -14.72 0.40
C VAL A 580 28.29 -15.37 0.98
N SER A 581 27.11 -14.81 0.71
CA SER A 581 25.80 -15.39 1.02
C SER A 581 25.09 -15.74 -0.29
N LEU A 582 24.77 -17.02 -0.49
CA LEU A 582 23.90 -17.48 -1.57
C LEU A 582 22.49 -17.65 -1.02
N LEU A 583 21.49 -16.93 -1.55
CA LEU A 583 20.13 -16.92 -1.04
C LEU A 583 19.11 -17.21 -2.14
N THR A 584 18.18 -18.12 -1.87
CA THR A 584 17.00 -18.33 -2.72
C THR A 584 15.74 -18.31 -1.87
N LEU A 585 14.66 -17.75 -2.43
CA LEU A 585 13.37 -17.73 -1.74
C LEU A 585 12.71 -19.11 -1.79
N MET A 586 11.91 -19.40 -0.77
CA MET A 586 11.19 -20.66 -0.65
C MET A 586 9.71 -20.39 -0.36
N PRO A 587 8.79 -20.77 -1.27
CA PRO A 587 7.36 -20.64 -1.06
C PRO A 587 6.93 -21.22 0.29
N ALA A 588 5.95 -20.59 0.94
CA ALA A 588 5.51 -20.96 2.28
C ALA A 588 5.16 -22.45 2.44
N ALA A 589 4.55 -23.06 1.40
CA ALA A 589 4.24 -24.49 1.39
C ALA A 589 5.50 -25.36 1.47
N ALA A 590 6.49 -25.10 0.61
CA ALA A 590 7.77 -25.81 0.62
C ALA A 590 8.57 -25.54 1.90
N ALA A 591 8.48 -24.31 2.44
CA ALA A 591 9.11 -23.94 3.71
C ALA A 591 8.56 -24.75 4.90
N GLY A 592 7.25 -25.05 4.90
CA GLY A 592 6.58 -25.84 5.92
C GLY A 592 7.08 -27.29 6.05
N GLU A 593 7.69 -27.83 5.00
CA GLU A 593 8.28 -29.18 5.03
C GLU A 593 9.64 -29.24 5.74
N TRP A 594 10.27 -28.09 6.03
CA TRP A 594 11.54 -28.03 6.71
C TRP A 594 11.35 -28.10 8.22
N SER A 595 11.63 -29.27 8.79
CA SER A 595 11.65 -29.46 10.24
C SER A 595 12.93 -30.15 10.68
N ARG A 596 13.53 -29.61 11.75
CA ARG A 596 14.74 -30.19 12.38
C ARG A 596 14.46 -31.56 13.01
N LYS A 597 13.18 -31.93 13.18
CA LYS A 597 12.74 -33.21 13.75
C LYS A 597 12.66 -34.32 12.70
N VAL A 598 12.68 -33.98 11.41
CA VAL A 598 12.54 -34.97 10.32
C VAL A 598 13.90 -35.67 10.10
N PRO A 599 13.94 -37.02 10.06
CA PRO A 599 15.14 -37.77 9.73
C PRO A 599 15.77 -37.31 8.41
N GLY A 600 17.10 -37.24 8.36
CA GLY A 600 17.81 -36.79 7.15
C GLY A 600 17.79 -35.27 6.91
N TYR A 601 17.26 -34.45 7.83
CA TYR A 601 17.27 -32.98 7.73
C TYR A 601 18.65 -32.41 7.37
N ALA A 602 19.71 -32.87 8.04
CA ALA A 602 21.08 -32.42 7.76
C ALA A 602 21.54 -32.76 6.34
N LYS A 603 21.22 -33.96 5.85
CA LYS A 603 21.53 -34.40 4.47
C LYS A 603 20.73 -33.60 3.44
N ARG A 604 19.42 -33.39 3.66
CA ARG A 604 18.57 -32.55 2.80
C ARG A 604 19.11 -31.11 2.72
N LYS A 605 19.50 -30.55 3.87
CA LYS A 605 20.09 -29.21 3.98
C LYS A 605 21.40 -29.13 3.21
N ARG A 606 22.30 -30.13 3.37
CA ARG A 606 23.56 -30.19 2.63
C ARG A 606 23.34 -30.29 1.12
N SER A 607 22.45 -31.18 0.69
CA SER A 607 22.14 -31.42 -0.72
C SER A 607 21.62 -30.16 -1.42
N LEU A 608 20.66 -29.44 -0.81
CA LEU A 608 20.20 -28.17 -1.38
C LEU A 608 21.32 -27.12 -1.42
N GLY A 609 22.18 -27.07 -0.39
CA GLY A 609 23.36 -26.22 -0.42
C GLY A 609 24.33 -26.56 -1.55
N ASP A 610 24.52 -27.85 -1.87
CA ASP A 610 25.35 -28.29 -2.99
C ASP A 610 24.75 -27.82 -4.33
N THR A 611 23.42 -27.91 -4.48
CA THR A 611 22.70 -27.38 -5.65
C THR A 611 22.90 -25.88 -5.82
N LEU A 612 22.79 -25.09 -4.75
CA LEU A 612 22.97 -23.64 -4.83
C LEU A 612 24.41 -23.24 -5.17
N ILE A 613 25.41 -23.93 -4.63
CA ILE A 613 26.81 -23.69 -4.95
C ILE A 613 27.09 -24.04 -6.42
N ALA A 614 26.62 -25.20 -6.90
CA ALA A 614 26.76 -25.59 -8.30
C ALA A 614 26.10 -24.58 -9.25
N ARG A 615 24.97 -23.99 -8.84
CA ARG A 615 24.30 -22.94 -9.61
C ARG A 615 25.08 -21.62 -9.59
N ALA A 616 25.62 -21.24 -8.43
CA ALA A 616 26.39 -20.01 -8.26
C ALA A 616 27.66 -19.99 -9.13
N GLU A 617 28.22 -21.15 -9.50
CA GLU A 617 29.39 -21.22 -10.40
C GLU A 617 29.17 -20.61 -11.79
N GLN A 618 27.92 -20.44 -12.22
CA GLN A 618 27.61 -19.73 -13.46
C GLN A 618 27.98 -18.24 -13.39
N ALA A 619 27.91 -17.64 -12.19
CA ALA A 619 28.35 -16.27 -11.94
C ALA A 619 29.73 -16.21 -11.26
N LEU A 620 30.15 -17.28 -10.58
CA LEU A 620 31.37 -17.39 -9.78
C LEU A 620 32.20 -18.62 -10.21
N PRO A 621 32.85 -18.61 -11.39
CA PRO A 621 33.59 -19.78 -11.87
C PRO A 621 34.62 -20.29 -10.86
N GLY A 622 34.68 -21.62 -10.68
CA GLY A 622 35.60 -22.26 -9.73
C GLY A 622 35.23 -22.11 -8.26
N LEU A 623 34.04 -21.59 -7.92
CA LEU A 623 33.61 -21.35 -6.54
C LEU A 623 33.86 -22.55 -5.62
N ARG A 624 33.48 -23.77 -6.02
CA ARG A 624 33.54 -24.96 -5.16
C ARG A 624 34.93 -25.24 -4.61
N GLU A 625 35.96 -25.03 -5.42
CA GLU A 625 37.36 -25.34 -5.08
C GLU A 625 37.96 -24.32 -4.11
N ARG A 626 37.32 -23.16 -4.00
CA ARG A 626 37.80 -21.99 -3.25
C ARG A 626 37.05 -21.77 -1.92
N ILE A 627 36.19 -22.71 -1.53
CA ILE A 627 35.42 -22.65 -0.28
C ILE A 627 36.29 -23.07 0.91
N VAL A 628 36.53 -22.14 1.83
CA VAL A 628 37.22 -22.35 3.10
C VAL A 628 36.25 -22.61 4.25
N TYR A 629 35.07 -22.02 4.19
CA TYR A 629 34.02 -22.17 5.19
C TYR A 629 32.66 -22.32 4.52
N ARG A 630 31.79 -23.14 5.10
CA ARG A 630 30.42 -23.31 4.64
C ARG A 630 29.45 -23.54 5.79
N GLN A 631 28.33 -22.83 5.76
CA GLN A 631 27.20 -23.06 6.65
C GLN A 631 25.87 -22.74 5.97
N GLU A 632 24.90 -23.63 6.07
CA GLU A 632 23.57 -23.39 5.52
C GLU A 632 22.57 -22.86 6.58
N GLY A 633 21.58 -22.10 6.12
CA GLY A 633 20.36 -21.72 6.83
C GLY A 633 19.13 -22.19 6.05
N SER A 634 18.13 -22.73 6.75
CA SER A 634 16.87 -23.22 6.16
C SER A 634 15.68 -22.50 6.79
N PRO A 635 14.44 -22.69 6.30
CA PRO A 635 13.24 -22.14 6.95
C PRO A 635 13.14 -22.48 8.45
N ALA A 636 13.44 -23.73 8.83
CA ALA A 636 13.53 -24.15 10.23
C ALA A 636 14.62 -23.41 11.07
N THR A 637 15.64 -22.86 10.40
CA THR A 637 16.67 -22.03 11.05
C THR A 637 16.09 -20.66 11.39
N PHE A 638 15.40 -20.03 10.43
CA PHE A 638 14.72 -18.74 10.64
C PHE A 638 13.60 -18.84 11.68
N ALA A 639 12.78 -19.89 11.61
CA ALA A 639 11.73 -20.15 12.61
C ALA A 639 12.28 -20.27 14.04
N ARG A 640 13.51 -20.77 14.21
CA ARG A 640 14.17 -20.88 15.51
C ARG A 640 14.75 -19.55 15.99
N TYR A 641 15.51 -18.87 15.14
CA TYR A 641 16.28 -17.69 15.56
C TYR A 641 15.46 -16.39 15.54
N ALA A 642 14.57 -16.22 14.56
CA ALA A 642 13.72 -15.05 14.43
C ALA A 642 12.32 -15.26 15.03
N TRP A 643 12.01 -16.49 15.46
CA TRP A 643 10.71 -16.88 16.02
C TRP A 643 9.52 -16.53 15.13
N THR A 644 9.69 -16.70 13.82
CA THR A 644 8.65 -16.44 12.82
C THR A 644 7.84 -17.68 12.49
N THR A 645 6.55 -17.50 12.22
CA THR A 645 5.65 -18.58 11.80
C THR A 645 6.13 -19.15 10.45
N GLY A 646 6.31 -20.47 10.38
CA GLY A 646 6.79 -21.14 9.16
C GLY A 646 8.21 -20.77 8.72
N GLY A 647 8.96 -20.00 9.52
CA GLY A 647 10.25 -19.45 9.11
C GLY A 647 10.13 -18.31 8.10
N ALA A 648 8.96 -17.66 8.00
CA ALA A 648 8.74 -16.50 7.15
C ALA A 648 9.80 -15.42 7.39
N ILE A 649 10.31 -14.82 6.31
CA ILE A 649 11.29 -13.73 6.38
C ILE A 649 10.64 -12.35 6.13
N TYR A 650 9.43 -12.33 5.58
CA TYR A 650 8.69 -11.10 5.24
C TYR A 650 7.35 -10.95 5.99
N GLY A 651 7.17 -11.70 7.10
CA GLY A 651 5.96 -11.62 7.91
C GLY A 651 4.78 -12.36 7.28
N ALA A 652 3.67 -11.66 7.05
CA ALA A 652 2.48 -12.22 6.40
C ALA A 652 2.62 -12.20 4.87
N GLY A 653 2.08 -13.21 4.19
CA GLY A 653 2.12 -13.28 2.72
C GLY A 653 1.39 -12.11 2.04
N VAL A 654 1.85 -11.76 0.84
CA VAL A 654 1.38 -10.63 0.02
C VAL A 654 -0.13 -10.65 -0.18
N GLY A 655 -0.74 -9.46 -0.18
CA GLY A 655 -2.17 -9.28 -0.48
C GLY A 655 -3.14 -9.72 0.63
N GLN A 656 -2.61 -10.18 1.77
CA GLN A 656 -3.43 -10.51 2.94
C GLN A 656 -3.74 -9.28 3.79
N TRP A 657 -4.72 -9.43 4.69
CA TRP A 657 -5.01 -8.46 5.73
C TRP A 657 -3.76 -8.20 6.59
N GLN A 658 -3.47 -6.93 6.85
CA GLN A 658 -2.46 -6.51 7.82
C GLN A 658 -3.17 -5.95 9.05
N PRO A 659 -2.73 -6.30 10.27
CA PRO A 659 -3.32 -5.71 11.46
C PRO A 659 -3.00 -4.20 11.55
N PRO A 660 -3.90 -3.40 12.13
CA PRO A 660 -3.62 -2.00 12.42
C PRO A 660 -2.48 -1.87 13.44
N VAL A 661 -1.83 -0.70 13.47
CA VAL A 661 -0.75 -0.40 14.42
C VAL A 661 -1.23 -0.52 15.87
N LYS A 662 -2.42 0.01 16.19
CA LYS A 662 -3.07 -0.19 17.49
C LYS A 662 -3.89 -1.48 17.46
N SER A 663 -3.68 -2.34 18.45
CA SER A 663 -4.44 -3.58 18.56
C SER A 663 -5.78 -3.37 19.29
N PRO A 664 -6.69 -4.38 19.29
CA PRO A 664 -7.89 -4.36 20.13
C PRO A 664 -7.62 -4.29 21.63
N VAL A 665 -6.42 -4.67 22.08
CA VAL A 665 -5.99 -4.56 23.47
C VAL A 665 -5.39 -3.17 23.67
N GLU A 666 -5.96 -2.40 24.59
CA GLU A 666 -5.49 -1.05 24.90
C GLU A 666 -4.04 -1.08 25.42
N GLY A 667 -3.21 -0.16 24.92
CA GLY A 667 -1.79 -0.09 25.26
C GLY A 667 -0.89 -1.06 24.47
N LEU A 668 -1.45 -1.97 23.65
CA LEU A 668 -0.67 -2.86 22.79
C LEU A 668 -0.62 -2.34 21.35
N VAL A 669 0.57 -1.99 20.88
CA VAL A 669 0.84 -1.60 19.49
C VAL A 669 1.78 -2.58 18.80
N LEU A 670 1.73 -2.61 17.48
CA LEU A 670 2.51 -3.52 16.65
C LEU A 670 3.60 -2.80 15.85
N ALA A 671 4.75 -3.46 15.70
CA ALA A 671 5.84 -3.05 14.83
C ALA A 671 6.42 -4.27 14.09
N GLY A 672 7.27 -4.02 13.09
CA GLY A 672 7.97 -5.07 12.35
C GLY A 672 7.35 -5.42 10.99
N ALA A 673 7.74 -6.56 10.44
CA ALA A 673 7.46 -6.92 9.04
C ALA A 673 6.03 -7.41 8.77
N GLY A 674 5.31 -7.83 9.82
CA GLY A 674 3.94 -8.35 9.70
C GLY A 674 2.85 -7.29 9.68
N VAL A 675 3.21 -6.01 9.76
CA VAL A 675 2.29 -4.86 9.81
C VAL A 675 2.65 -3.84 8.74
N PHE A 676 1.77 -2.87 8.49
CA PHE A 676 2.02 -1.82 7.50
C PHE A 676 3.37 -1.13 7.75
N PRO A 677 4.20 -0.92 6.71
CA PRO A 677 3.94 -1.19 5.28
C PRO A 677 4.35 -2.59 4.82
N GLY A 678 5.08 -3.35 5.64
CA GLY A 678 5.52 -4.70 5.35
C GLY A 678 6.97 -4.95 5.72
N ALA A 679 7.65 -5.78 4.94
CA ALA A 679 9.01 -6.24 5.21
C ALA A 679 10.12 -5.41 4.54
N GLY A 680 11.36 -5.60 5.01
CA GLY A 680 12.53 -4.82 4.61
C GLY A 680 12.90 -3.75 5.66
N ILE A 681 14.16 -3.33 5.70
CA ILE A 681 14.67 -2.41 6.73
C ILE A 681 13.89 -1.09 6.74
N GLU A 682 13.72 -0.47 5.57
CA GLU A 682 12.95 0.78 5.46
C GLU A 682 11.51 0.62 5.94
N ALA A 683 10.84 -0.48 5.55
CA ALA A 683 9.47 -0.74 5.94
C ALA A 683 9.32 -0.97 7.46
N VAL A 684 10.25 -1.71 8.09
CA VAL A 684 10.17 -1.93 9.54
C VAL A 684 10.61 -0.71 10.35
N VAL A 685 11.46 0.17 9.80
CA VAL A 685 11.70 1.51 10.36
C VAL A 685 10.40 2.32 10.35
N ILE A 686 9.66 2.31 9.23
CA ILE A 686 8.35 2.97 9.14
C ILE A 686 7.39 2.43 10.20
N SER A 687 7.25 1.11 10.32
CA SER A 687 6.30 0.52 11.29
C SER A 687 6.71 0.79 12.74
N GLY A 688 8.02 0.80 13.04
CA GLY A 688 8.54 1.21 14.35
C GLY A 688 8.25 2.67 14.69
N THR A 689 8.40 3.58 13.72
CA THR A 689 8.04 5.00 13.89
C THR A 689 6.55 5.16 14.16
N LEU A 690 5.68 4.47 13.40
CA LEU A 690 4.24 4.51 13.61
C LEU A 690 3.83 3.95 14.98
N ALA A 691 4.48 2.88 15.45
CA ALA A 691 4.25 2.34 16.80
C ALA A 691 4.63 3.35 17.89
N ALA A 692 5.75 4.05 17.75
CA ALA A 692 6.15 5.11 18.68
C ALA A 692 5.15 6.28 18.69
N GLU A 693 4.68 6.73 17.52
CA GLU A 693 3.63 7.77 17.43
C GLU A 693 2.30 7.32 18.05
N ALA A 694 1.93 6.04 17.92
CA ALA A 694 0.68 5.53 18.50
C ALA A 694 0.71 5.51 20.03
N ILE A 695 1.89 5.33 20.65
CA ILE A 695 2.07 5.36 22.11
C ILE A 695 2.24 6.80 22.61
N CYS A 696 3.13 7.57 22.01
CA CYS A 696 3.50 8.91 22.48
C CYS A 696 3.57 9.87 21.28
N PRO A 697 2.44 10.41 20.82
CA PRO A 697 2.40 11.27 19.64
C PRO A 697 3.24 12.53 19.83
N VAL A 698 3.97 12.96 18.80
CA VAL A 698 4.66 14.26 18.82
C VAL A 698 3.66 15.39 18.56
N SER A 699 3.54 16.33 19.50
CA SER A 699 2.67 17.52 19.43
C SER A 699 2.87 18.27 18.09
N GLY A 700 1.77 18.57 17.37
CA GLY A 700 1.79 19.45 16.19
C GLY A 700 1.82 18.77 14.80
N ARG A 701 2.16 17.47 14.69
CA ARG A 701 2.29 16.78 13.38
C ARG A 701 1.00 16.68 12.58
N ALA A 702 -0.10 16.28 13.22
CA ALA A 702 -1.41 16.22 12.57
C ALA A 702 -1.92 17.61 12.17
N THR A 703 -1.53 18.64 12.91
CA THR A 703 -1.93 20.03 12.68
C THR A 703 -1.19 20.64 11.50
N GLU A 704 0.08 20.32 11.31
CA GLU A 704 0.90 20.83 10.20
C GLU A 704 0.57 20.15 8.86
N ALA A 705 0.39 18.83 8.87
CA ALA A 705 -0.13 18.08 7.72
C ALA A 705 -1.55 18.53 7.31
N ALA A 706 -2.39 18.94 8.28
CA ALA A 706 -3.73 19.47 8.03
C ALA A 706 -3.77 20.95 7.61
N ARG A 707 -2.71 21.72 7.87
CA ARG A 707 -2.68 23.19 7.67
C ARG A 707 -2.22 23.65 6.29
N ARG A 708 -1.70 22.77 5.42
CA ARG A 708 -1.36 23.19 4.06
C ARG A 708 -2.65 23.54 3.31
N PRO A 709 -2.88 24.81 2.93
CA PRO A 709 -3.96 25.12 2.02
C PRO A 709 -3.65 24.44 0.70
N VAL A 710 -4.68 23.88 0.07
CA VAL A 710 -4.66 23.44 -1.33
C VAL A 710 -4.34 24.68 -2.18
N ARG A 711 -3.06 25.02 -2.34
CA ARG A 711 -2.62 25.97 -3.35
C ARG A 711 -2.76 25.24 -4.67
N ALA A 712 -3.83 25.57 -5.39
CA ALA A 712 -3.95 25.26 -6.80
C ALA A 712 -2.73 25.88 -7.50
N ALA A 713 -1.91 25.02 -8.11
CA ALA A 713 -1.12 25.44 -9.27
C ALA A 713 -2.09 25.62 -10.45
#